data_AF-A0A930UGL8-F1
#
_entry.id   AF-A0A930UGL8-F1
#
_cell.length_a   1.000
_cell.length_b   1.000
_cell.length_c   1.000
_cell.angle_alpha   90.00
_cell.angle_beta   90.00
_cell.angle_gamma   90.00
#
_symmetry.space_group_name_H-M   'P 1'
#
loop_
_entity.id
_entity.type
_entity.pdbx_description
1 polymer ?
#
loop_
_entity_poly.entity_id
_entity_poly.type
_entity_poly.pdbx_seq_one_letter_code
_entity_poly.pdbx_strand_id
1 'polypeptide(L)'
;MRKYNFYPGPSTIPASILERYREEILEYGDAGASFIELSHRSKEVLACHGRILAALRRMLGAAEEEYHVLLLPGGAIGQYAAVPMNLAGPNDPVAVAITGHWSRIAMREMARYCKAEVAVDTSPDCRALPPVADWNIPAESKFLAIVDNETIHGVEFPALPDAGGVPLVVDQSSNILSRPLDMKPVGALFACLQKNLGPTGLAVVVVRKDLCAAPPADLPVPPARDDPRVDRRPGRRRQARRAQPGKKRAAVLLHRRRGFLLEQRRPRLPLAHERPVPARGRESGRRLRRRRARRRHPRHQGPPRGRRHAGLDLQRDAEGRRRGADRVHEGLRRAAGLGADAMAEAERPALLLVDGTNYLFRAFHALGERIRGGQPTNAVYGLANSLIKLREDHPGAALACAMDARGKTFRHEFYPEYKGTRKETDPDLIAQIEPAKDVVRALGAALYCVAGVEADDVIATLARQGLDAGVDVYVASSDKDLKYLVAAGCRIIDPKDGSIEDARRIKERYGVPPELMNDYLALCGDAADNIPGIPKVGAKTAAKWLLEYKDLAGVVANRDAIKGKVGENLRANLDKLELSRRLVQLKADPALVEEICQRFSFNPQIKARMLRSKAPAGAAVKAVAAERLAAAADFAQAARLLQGAARLGVAAALTPGDACGKKIASLAIYMEDRALYVALAPIEEEKDQAADRKAALAFLTKLLANEKLEICAFGAKEILHALANDGVAAAAKIHDV
;
A
#
# COMPACT_ATOMS: atom_id res chain seq x y z
N MET A 1 21.36 2.73 12.23
CA MET A 1 21.46 1.88 11.02
C MET A 1 20.23 2.11 10.14
N ARG A 2 20.40 2.22 8.82
CA ARG A 2 19.27 2.33 7.88
C ARG A 2 18.72 0.93 7.57
N LYS A 3 17.40 0.76 7.55
CA LYS A 3 16.78 -0.48 7.06
C LYS A 3 16.79 -0.47 5.53
N TYR A 4 17.33 -1.53 4.93
CA TYR A 4 17.25 -1.76 3.50
C TYR A 4 15.84 -2.19 3.12
N ASN A 5 15.32 -1.67 2.01
CA ASN A 5 13.99 -2.00 1.51
C ASN A 5 14.13 -2.89 0.27
N PHE A 6 13.78 -4.17 0.42
CA PHE A 6 13.77 -5.17 -0.67
C PHE A 6 12.41 -5.27 -1.38
N TYR A 7 11.42 -4.44 -1.01
CA TYR A 7 10.11 -4.43 -1.66
C TYR A 7 10.22 -3.95 -3.13
N PRO A 8 9.58 -4.60 -4.12
CA PRO A 8 9.67 -4.29 -5.56
C PRO A 8 8.99 -2.97 -6.00
N GLY A 9 8.79 -2.06 -5.05
CA GLY A 9 8.29 -0.69 -5.24
C GLY A 9 9.45 0.30 -5.40
N PRO A 10 9.50 1.40 -4.62
CA PRO A 10 10.51 2.44 -4.84
C PRO A 10 11.92 2.04 -4.39
N SER A 11 12.88 2.27 -5.28
CA SER A 11 14.33 2.16 -5.10
C SER A 11 14.82 2.76 -3.79
N THR A 12 15.77 2.06 -3.16
CA THR A 12 16.48 2.58 -1.98
C THR A 12 17.49 3.65 -2.43
N ILE A 13 17.03 4.89 -2.60
CA ILE A 13 17.87 6.08 -2.87
C ILE A 13 19.04 6.10 -1.87
N PRO A 14 20.32 6.17 -2.28
CA PRO A 14 21.48 6.03 -1.37
C PRO A 14 21.47 7.02 -0.20
N ALA A 15 22.09 6.64 0.93
CA ALA A 15 22.06 7.46 2.17
C ALA A 15 22.68 8.85 1.96
N SER A 16 23.86 8.91 1.35
CA SER A 16 24.57 10.14 0.98
C SER A 16 23.76 11.07 0.08
N ILE A 17 22.86 10.54 -0.75
CA ILE A 17 21.96 11.35 -1.60
C ILE A 17 20.82 11.95 -0.77
N LEU A 18 20.31 11.25 0.25
CA LEU A 18 19.31 11.78 1.18
C LEU A 18 19.91 12.77 2.18
N GLU A 19 21.16 12.56 2.59
CA GLU A 19 21.92 13.46 3.47
C GLU A 19 22.25 14.76 2.74
N ARG A 20 22.79 14.68 1.52
CA ARG A 20 22.93 15.83 0.61
C ARG A 20 21.60 16.54 0.38
N TYR A 21 20.51 15.82 0.11
CA TYR A 21 19.20 16.44 -0.11
C TYR A 21 18.65 17.14 1.14
N ARG A 22 18.95 16.63 2.34
CA ARG A 22 18.64 17.28 3.63
C ARG A 22 19.47 18.55 3.85
N GLU A 23 20.71 18.59 3.40
CA GLU A 23 21.56 19.79 3.45
C GLU A 23 21.12 20.83 2.41
N GLU A 24 20.88 20.41 1.16
CA GLU A 24 20.43 21.27 0.06
C GLU A 24 18.92 21.67 0.12
N ILE A 25 18.19 21.30 1.20
CA ILE A 25 16.74 21.53 1.28
C ILE A 25 16.37 22.99 1.57
N LEU A 26 17.21 23.72 2.31
CA LEU A 26 16.99 25.13 2.63
C LEU A 26 17.67 26.05 1.62
N GLU A 27 18.85 25.66 1.13
CA GLU A 27 19.59 26.39 0.11
C GLU A 27 20.28 25.43 -0.86
N TYR A 28 20.07 25.60 -2.17
CA TYR A 28 20.64 24.72 -3.19
C TYR A 28 21.99 25.24 -3.71
N GLY A 29 23.08 24.83 -3.06
CA GLY A 29 24.40 25.46 -3.29
C GLY A 29 24.34 26.94 -2.92
N ASP A 30 25.04 27.81 -3.66
CA ASP A 30 25.09 29.25 -3.39
C ASP A 30 23.88 30.03 -3.99
N ALA A 31 22.68 29.46 -3.92
CA ALA A 31 21.49 29.97 -4.61
C ALA A 31 20.68 31.01 -3.81
N GLY A 32 20.90 31.14 -2.50
CA GLY A 32 20.14 32.01 -1.59
C GLY A 32 18.68 31.59 -1.39
N ALA A 33 18.27 30.41 -1.85
CA ALA A 33 16.91 29.87 -1.76
C ALA A 33 16.88 28.34 -1.96
N SER A 34 15.78 27.70 -1.56
CA SER A 34 15.57 26.27 -1.74
C SER A 34 15.33 25.90 -3.20
N PHE A 35 15.76 24.71 -3.64
CA PHE A 35 15.55 24.23 -5.02
C PHE A 35 14.06 24.20 -5.44
N ILE A 36 13.13 24.06 -4.49
CA ILE A 36 11.68 24.07 -4.77
C ILE A 36 11.08 25.49 -4.90
N GLU A 37 11.81 26.52 -4.47
CA GLU A 37 11.44 27.93 -4.61
C GLU A 37 12.04 28.56 -5.87
N LEU A 38 13.14 27.98 -6.39
CA LEU A 38 13.77 28.44 -7.61
C LEU A 38 12.84 28.34 -8.83
N SER A 39 12.89 29.39 -9.66
CA SER A 39 12.21 29.42 -10.94
C SER A 39 12.68 28.25 -11.82
N HIS A 40 11.74 27.55 -12.47
CA HIS A 40 12.03 26.51 -13.48
C HIS A 40 12.82 27.00 -14.72
N ARG A 41 13.17 28.29 -14.78
CA ARG A 41 14.06 28.92 -15.78
C ARG A 41 15.34 29.51 -15.17
N SER A 42 15.65 29.21 -13.90
CA SER A 42 16.89 29.66 -13.26
C SER A 42 18.11 28.89 -13.80
N LYS A 43 19.33 29.43 -13.62
CA LYS A 43 20.56 28.78 -14.11
C LYS A 43 20.79 27.43 -13.41
N GLU A 44 20.43 27.35 -12.14
CA GLU A 44 20.58 26.19 -11.24
C GLU A 44 19.64 25.06 -11.65
N VAL A 45 18.34 25.35 -11.83
CA VAL A 45 17.34 24.35 -12.20
C VAL A 45 17.60 23.83 -13.63
N LEU A 46 17.96 24.72 -14.57
CA LEU A 46 18.32 24.32 -15.93
C LEU A 46 19.62 23.49 -15.98
N ALA A 47 20.64 23.83 -15.19
CA ALA A 47 21.87 23.04 -15.08
C ALA A 47 21.64 21.69 -14.39
N CYS A 48 20.77 21.63 -13.38
CA CYS A 48 20.37 20.38 -12.74
C CYS A 48 19.62 19.46 -13.71
N HIS A 49 18.62 20.00 -14.41
CA HIS A 49 17.87 19.26 -15.43
C HIS A 49 18.77 18.77 -16.57
N GLY A 50 19.67 19.62 -17.09
CA GLY A 50 20.64 19.26 -18.12
C GLY A 50 21.57 18.12 -17.72
N ARG A 51 22.08 18.11 -16.48
CA ARG A 51 22.89 16.99 -15.96
C ARG A 51 22.10 15.68 -15.90
N ILE A 52 20.84 15.73 -15.47
CA ILE A 52 19.97 14.53 -15.40
C ILE A 52 19.70 13.96 -16.80
N LEU A 53 19.35 14.82 -17.77
CA LEU A 53 19.14 14.36 -19.16
C LEU A 53 20.43 13.80 -19.79
N ALA A 54 21.58 14.44 -19.58
CA ALA A 54 22.87 13.95 -20.07
C ALA A 54 23.27 12.60 -19.44
N ALA A 55 23.01 12.40 -18.15
CA ALA A 55 23.23 11.12 -17.48
C ALA A 55 22.31 10.02 -18.03
N LEU A 56 21.00 10.28 -18.13
CA LEU A 56 20.02 9.32 -18.66
C LEU A 56 20.36 8.91 -20.10
N ARG A 57 20.68 9.85 -20.99
CA ARG A 57 21.11 9.56 -22.37
C ARG A 57 22.33 8.66 -22.42
N ARG A 58 23.37 8.97 -21.65
CA ARG A 58 24.61 8.17 -21.61
C ARG A 58 24.35 6.76 -21.08
N MET A 59 23.52 6.61 -20.05
CA MET A 59 23.24 5.31 -19.44
C MET A 59 22.31 4.45 -20.30
N LEU A 60 21.35 5.06 -21.01
CA LEU A 60 20.39 4.36 -21.88
C LEU A 60 20.91 4.13 -23.31
N GLY A 61 22.05 4.71 -23.69
CA GLY A 61 22.51 4.73 -25.09
C GLY A 61 21.67 5.62 -26.02
N ALA A 62 20.74 6.41 -25.47
CA ALA A 62 19.82 7.26 -26.23
C ALA A 62 20.53 8.54 -26.73
N ALA A 63 21.07 8.50 -27.96
CA ALA A 63 21.81 9.60 -28.56
C ALA A 63 20.99 10.91 -28.61
N GLU A 64 21.62 12.04 -28.25
CA GLU A 64 20.92 13.35 -28.21
C GLU A 64 20.38 13.77 -29.58
N GLU A 65 21.01 13.37 -30.68
CA GLU A 65 20.53 13.71 -32.03
C GLU A 65 19.32 12.87 -32.48
N GLU A 66 19.17 11.65 -31.98
CA GLU A 66 18.09 10.71 -32.37
C GLU A 66 16.90 10.73 -31.41
N TYR A 67 17.12 11.02 -30.12
CA TYR A 67 16.10 10.88 -29.07
C TYR A 67 15.80 12.16 -28.31
N HIS A 68 14.52 12.36 -28.00
CA HIS A 68 14.09 13.22 -26.90
C HIS A 68 14.01 12.40 -25.62
N VAL A 69 14.56 12.94 -24.53
CA VAL A 69 14.42 12.39 -23.18
C VAL A 69 13.62 13.39 -22.35
N LEU A 70 12.51 12.93 -21.77
CA LEU A 70 11.51 13.73 -21.08
C LEU A 70 11.35 13.23 -19.64
N LEU A 71 11.08 14.15 -18.72
CA LEU A 71 10.75 13.86 -17.33
C LEU A 71 9.32 14.34 -17.06
N LEU A 72 8.41 13.40 -16.83
CA LEU A 72 6.97 13.66 -16.75
C LEU A 72 6.43 13.31 -15.34
N PRO A 73 5.66 14.20 -14.68
CA PRO A 73 5.00 13.89 -13.41
C PRO A 73 4.05 12.70 -13.51
N GLY A 74 4.06 11.86 -12.48
CA GLY A 74 3.23 10.65 -12.39
C GLY A 74 4.03 9.35 -12.53
N GLY A 75 3.38 8.31 -13.03
CA GLY A 75 3.98 6.99 -13.26
C GLY A 75 3.78 6.49 -14.69
N ALA A 76 4.44 5.39 -15.04
CA ALA A 76 4.47 4.82 -16.38
C ALA A 76 3.09 4.45 -16.96
N ILE A 77 2.12 4.03 -16.13
CA ILE A 77 0.77 3.61 -16.57
C ILE A 77 0.07 4.70 -17.40
N GLY A 78 0.34 5.98 -17.15
CA GLY A 78 -0.21 7.08 -17.95
C GLY A 78 0.29 7.11 -19.41
N GLN A 79 1.40 6.43 -19.70
CA GLN A 79 1.98 6.32 -21.05
C GLN A 79 1.25 5.30 -21.92
N TYR A 80 0.53 4.33 -21.33
CA TYR A 80 -0.38 3.45 -22.10
C TYR A 80 -1.50 4.23 -22.80
N ALA A 81 -1.86 5.42 -22.29
CA ALA A 81 -2.72 6.38 -22.97
C ALA A 81 -1.91 7.40 -23.78
N ALA A 82 -0.87 8.00 -23.20
CA ALA A 82 -0.18 9.12 -23.84
C ALA A 82 0.61 8.72 -25.10
N VAL A 83 1.17 7.50 -25.18
CA VAL A 83 1.92 7.04 -26.36
C VAL A 83 1.03 6.83 -27.58
N PRO A 84 -0.05 6.02 -27.56
CA PRO A 84 -0.94 5.90 -28.73
C PRO A 84 -1.55 7.25 -29.12
N MET A 85 -1.97 8.08 -28.15
CA MET A 85 -2.51 9.44 -28.43
C MET A 85 -1.53 10.40 -29.15
N ASN A 86 -0.24 10.08 -29.24
CA ASN A 86 0.76 10.91 -29.94
C ASN A 86 1.41 10.19 -31.14
N LEU A 87 1.45 8.85 -31.16
CA LEU A 87 2.12 8.05 -32.21
C LEU A 87 1.15 7.29 -33.14
N ALA A 88 -0.15 7.29 -32.86
CA ALA A 88 -1.18 6.62 -33.66
C ALA A 88 -2.50 7.42 -33.71
N GLY A 89 -3.27 7.27 -34.78
CA GLY A 89 -4.67 7.70 -34.85
C GLY A 89 -5.66 6.62 -34.36
N PRO A 90 -6.95 6.97 -34.18
CA PRO A 90 -7.98 6.04 -33.69
C PRO A 90 -8.14 4.74 -34.49
N ASN A 91 -7.89 4.80 -35.80
CA ASN A 91 -8.00 3.66 -36.72
C ASN A 91 -6.65 3.02 -37.08
N ASP A 92 -5.54 3.60 -36.63
CA ASP A 92 -4.20 3.09 -36.96
C ASP A 92 -3.91 1.81 -36.16
N PRO A 93 -3.40 0.74 -36.80
CA PRO A 93 -3.05 -0.50 -36.13
C PRO A 93 -1.84 -0.33 -35.20
N VAL A 94 -1.94 -0.97 -34.03
CA VAL A 94 -0.89 -1.06 -33.03
C VAL A 94 -0.85 -2.50 -32.52
N ALA A 95 0.29 -3.16 -32.68
CA ALA A 95 0.49 -4.52 -32.19
C ALA A 95 0.80 -4.48 -30.67
N VAL A 96 0.23 -5.39 -29.88
CA VAL A 96 0.47 -5.49 -28.43
C VAL A 96 0.78 -6.93 -28.03
N ALA A 97 1.92 -7.15 -27.37
CA ALA A 97 2.29 -8.45 -26.82
C ALA A 97 1.71 -8.60 -25.40
N ILE A 98 0.80 -9.54 -25.21
CA ILE A 98 0.17 -9.83 -23.92
C ILE A 98 0.95 -10.95 -23.23
N THR A 99 1.85 -10.57 -22.32
CA THR A 99 2.81 -11.48 -21.68
C THR A 99 2.64 -11.61 -20.16
N GLY A 100 1.72 -10.85 -19.54
CA GLY A 100 1.52 -10.85 -18.09
C GLY A 100 0.37 -9.96 -17.61
N HIS A 101 0.57 -9.20 -16.54
CA HIS A 101 -0.46 -8.34 -15.92
C HIS A 101 -0.50 -6.94 -16.54
N TRP A 102 0.68 -6.33 -16.67
CA TRP A 102 0.82 -4.94 -17.09
C TRP A 102 0.49 -4.75 -18.58
N SER A 103 0.85 -5.73 -19.41
CA SER A 103 0.49 -5.82 -20.83
C SER A 103 -1.02 -5.95 -21.06
N ARG A 104 -1.75 -6.70 -20.21
CA ARG A 104 -3.23 -6.73 -20.23
C ARG A 104 -3.84 -5.37 -19.89
N ILE A 105 -3.20 -4.58 -19.02
CA ILE A 105 -3.61 -3.19 -18.72
C ILE A 105 -3.25 -2.27 -19.90
N ALA A 106 -2.06 -2.42 -20.47
CA ALA A 106 -1.60 -1.64 -21.64
C ALA A 106 -2.54 -1.84 -22.83
N MET A 107 -2.83 -3.08 -23.21
CA MET A 107 -3.80 -3.42 -24.27
C MET A 107 -5.16 -2.74 -24.03
N ARG A 108 -5.71 -2.87 -22.81
CA ARG A 108 -7.02 -2.32 -22.44
C ARG A 108 -7.06 -0.79 -22.52
N GLU A 109 -5.96 -0.10 -22.18
CA GLU A 109 -5.90 1.35 -22.24
C GLU A 109 -5.59 1.85 -23.67
N MET A 110 -4.67 1.20 -24.39
CA MET A 110 -4.31 1.54 -25.78
C MET A 110 -5.50 1.39 -26.74
N ALA A 111 -6.31 0.34 -26.58
CA ALA A 111 -7.53 0.08 -27.35
C ALA A 111 -8.61 1.18 -27.24
N ARG A 112 -8.40 2.20 -26.40
CA ARG A 112 -9.27 3.38 -26.26
C ARG A 112 -8.87 4.55 -27.16
N TYR A 113 -7.69 4.49 -27.78
CA TYR A 113 -7.08 5.60 -28.54
C TYR A 113 -6.57 5.21 -29.94
N CYS A 114 -6.37 3.91 -30.21
CA CYS A 114 -5.94 3.36 -31.50
C CYS A 114 -6.54 1.96 -31.74
N LYS A 115 -6.36 1.40 -32.94
CA LYS A 115 -6.75 0.02 -33.29
C LYS A 115 -5.70 -0.95 -32.71
N ALA A 116 -5.72 -1.15 -31.39
CA ALA A 116 -4.83 -2.08 -30.71
C ALA A 116 -5.22 -3.54 -31.02
N GLU A 117 -4.26 -4.33 -31.46
CA GLU A 117 -4.42 -5.73 -31.88
C GLU A 117 -3.41 -6.63 -31.15
N VAL A 118 -3.81 -7.86 -30.88
CA VAL A 118 -3.00 -8.82 -30.12
C VAL A 118 -1.95 -9.45 -31.02
N ALA A 119 -0.67 -9.19 -30.72
CA ALA A 119 0.46 -9.82 -31.42
C ALA A 119 0.70 -11.25 -30.93
N VAL A 120 0.54 -11.45 -29.62
CA VAL A 120 0.62 -12.72 -28.91
C VAL A 120 -0.15 -12.57 -27.59
N ASP A 121 -0.77 -13.64 -27.09
CA ASP A 121 -1.27 -13.72 -25.71
C ASP A 121 -0.78 -15.02 -25.08
N THR A 122 -0.11 -14.92 -23.92
CA THR A 122 0.40 -16.07 -23.15
C THR A 122 -0.45 -16.38 -21.91
N SER A 123 -1.63 -15.75 -21.81
CA SER A 123 -2.68 -16.08 -20.83
C SER A 123 -3.21 -17.51 -21.01
N PRO A 124 -3.67 -18.19 -19.94
CA PRO A 124 -3.75 -17.70 -18.57
C PRO A 124 -2.43 -17.77 -17.79
N ASP A 125 -1.47 -18.60 -18.23
CA ASP A 125 -0.29 -18.95 -17.43
C ASP A 125 0.73 -17.80 -17.31
N CYS A 126 0.99 -17.08 -18.40
CA CYS A 126 1.95 -15.97 -18.47
C CYS A 126 3.37 -16.34 -17.96
N ARG A 127 3.88 -17.55 -18.29
CA ARG A 127 5.17 -18.08 -17.77
C ARG A 127 6.30 -18.22 -18.80
N ALA A 128 6.04 -17.90 -20.06
CA ALA A 128 6.99 -18.07 -21.15
C ALA A 128 6.77 -16.99 -22.23
N LEU A 129 7.81 -16.74 -23.02
CA LEU A 129 7.75 -15.98 -24.26
C LEU A 129 7.87 -16.98 -25.42
N PRO A 130 6.85 -17.16 -26.28
CA PRO A 130 7.01 -17.94 -27.50
C PRO A 130 7.91 -17.19 -28.50
N PRO A 131 8.57 -17.90 -29.43
CA PRO A 131 9.39 -17.30 -30.48
C PRO A 131 8.70 -16.13 -31.20
N VAL A 132 9.43 -15.03 -31.43
CA VAL A 132 8.87 -13.81 -32.05
C VAL A 132 8.38 -14.07 -33.49
N ALA A 133 8.92 -15.10 -34.15
CA ALA A 133 8.45 -15.56 -35.46
C ALA A 133 7.00 -16.12 -35.44
N ASP A 134 6.49 -16.51 -34.28
CA ASP A 134 5.11 -17.01 -34.12
C ASP A 134 4.10 -15.87 -33.83
N TRP A 135 4.57 -14.62 -33.73
CA TRP A 135 3.75 -13.47 -33.35
C TRP A 135 3.09 -12.82 -34.57
N ASN A 136 1.81 -12.47 -34.45
CA ASN A 136 1.08 -11.72 -35.46
C ASN A 136 1.38 -10.22 -35.37
N ILE A 137 2.45 -9.75 -36.00
CA ILE A 137 2.84 -8.33 -36.04
C ILE A 137 2.55 -7.77 -37.45
N PRO A 138 1.43 -7.05 -37.68
CA PRO A 138 1.15 -6.43 -38.98
C PRO A 138 2.21 -5.38 -39.33
N ALA A 139 2.76 -5.43 -40.54
CA ALA A 139 3.86 -4.55 -40.98
C ALA A 139 3.45 -3.07 -41.08
N GLU A 140 2.15 -2.78 -41.17
CA GLU A 140 1.57 -1.45 -41.14
C GLU A 140 1.40 -0.86 -39.72
N SER A 141 1.68 -1.64 -38.67
CA SER A 141 1.55 -1.22 -37.27
C SER A 141 2.43 0.00 -36.97
N LYS A 142 1.89 1.00 -36.27
CA LYS A 142 2.69 2.18 -35.87
C LYS A 142 3.80 1.83 -34.88
N PHE A 143 3.53 0.85 -34.04
CA PHE A 143 4.49 0.27 -33.11
C PHE A 143 4.02 -1.10 -32.61
N LEU A 144 4.96 -1.87 -32.06
CA LEU A 144 4.71 -3.03 -31.21
C LEU A 144 4.92 -2.64 -29.75
N ALA A 145 3.86 -2.70 -28.95
CA ALA A 145 3.91 -2.44 -27.51
C ALA A 145 4.27 -3.71 -26.74
N ILE A 146 5.29 -3.60 -25.87
CA ILE A 146 5.73 -4.67 -24.96
C ILE A 146 5.92 -4.13 -23.54
N VAL A 147 5.76 -5.01 -22.55
CA VAL A 147 6.27 -4.80 -21.20
C VAL A 147 7.50 -5.66 -21.04
N ASP A 148 8.67 -5.02 -20.85
CA ASP A 148 9.98 -5.69 -20.93
C ASP A 148 10.23 -6.60 -19.72
N ASN A 149 9.56 -6.34 -18.58
CA ASN A 149 9.49 -7.23 -17.42
C ASN A 149 8.12 -7.15 -16.70
N GLU A 150 7.43 -8.29 -16.69
CA GLU A 150 6.11 -8.55 -16.10
C GLU A 150 6.20 -9.05 -14.64
N THR A 151 6.41 -8.12 -13.71
CA THR A 151 6.67 -8.36 -12.27
C THR A 151 5.59 -9.13 -11.48
N ILE A 152 4.48 -9.53 -12.10
CA ILE A 152 3.40 -10.28 -11.45
C ILE A 152 3.45 -11.78 -11.81
N HIS A 153 4.08 -12.13 -12.94
CA HIS A 153 4.18 -13.52 -13.42
C HIS A 153 5.65 -13.97 -13.65
N GLY A 154 6.62 -13.06 -13.51
CA GLY A 154 8.06 -13.39 -13.54
C GLY A 154 8.69 -13.42 -14.95
N VAL A 155 8.00 -12.92 -15.98
CA VAL A 155 8.49 -12.93 -17.36
C VAL A 155 9.26 -11.64 -17.69
N GLU A 156 10.57 -11.74 -17.92
CA GLU A 156 11.40 -10.67 -18.47
C GLU A 156 11.94 -11.07 -19.85
N PHE A 157 11.97 -10.11 -20.77
CA PHE A 157 12.57 -10.27 -22.09
C PHE A 157 14.11 -10.33 -21.97
N PRO A 158 14.77 -11.41 -22.43
CA PRO A 158 16.24 -11.52 -22.38
C PRO A 158 16.91 -10.54 -23.34
N ALA A 159 16.25 -10.24 -24.47
CA ALA A 159 16.58 -9.20 -25.42
C ALA A 159 15.27 -8.62 -26.00
N LEU A 160 15.34 -7.43 -26.60
CA LEU A 160 14.19 -6.85 -27.29
C LEU A 160 13.79 -7.73 -28.50
N PRO A 161 12.49 -7.93 -28.78
CA PRO A 161 12.03 -8.71 -29.92
C PRO A 161 12.33 -7.99 -31.25
N ASP A 162 12.70 -8.75 -32.28
CA ASP A 162 12.75 -8.22 -33.65
C ASP A 162 11.33 -8.14 -34.21
N ALA A 163 10.84 -6.92 -34.39
CA ALA A 163 9.51 -6.63 -34.90
C ALA A 163 9.49 -6.35 -36.41
N GLY A 164 10.49 -6.82 -37.17
CA GLY A 164 10.50 -6.73 -38.64
C GLY A 164 10.58 -5.29 -39.19
N GLY A 165 11.14 -4.37 -38.39
CA GLY A 165 11.20 -2.93 -38.69
C GLY A 165 10.07 -2.08 -38.08
N VAL A 166 9.03 -2.68 -37.49
CA VAL A 166 8.03 -1.95 -36.70
C VAL A 166 8.71 -1.38 -35.43
N PRO A 167 8.55 -0.09 -35.10
CA PRO A 167 9.16 0.48 -33.89
C PRO A 167 8.62 -0.14 -32.60
N LEU A 168 9.49 -0.37 -31.61
CA LEU A 168 9.07 -0.86 -30.29
C LEU A 168 8.59 0.28 -29.38
N VAL A 169 7.51 0.04 -28.64
CA VAL A 169 7.07 0.83 -27.49
C VAL A 169 7.26 -0.01 -26.23
N VAL A 170 8.24 0.36 -25.41
CA VAL A 170 8.77 -0.49 -24.33
C VAL A 170 8.47 0.11 -22.96
N ASP A 171 7.68 -0.59 -22.14
CA ASP A 171 7.61 -0.31 -20.70
C ASP A 171 8.77 -1.02 -19.99
N GLN A 172 9.80 -0.24 -19.62
CA GLN A 172 10.93 -0.68 -18.81
C GLN A 172 10.79 -0.29 -17.33
N SER A 173 9.57 -0.05 -16.81
CA SER A 173 9.38 0.37 -15.41
C SER A 173 10.13 -0.49 -14.39
N SER A 174 10.20 -1.80 -14.62
CA SER A 174 10.82 -2.79 -13.71
C SER A 174 12.34 -2.93 -13.89
N ASN A 175 12.84 -2.70 -15.10
CA ASN A 175 14.18 -3.10 -15.53
C ASN A 175 15.00 -1.99 -16.21
N ILE A 176 14.48 -0.76 -16.25
CA ILE A 176 15.23 0.40 -16.73
C ILE A 176 16.59 0.50 -16.02
N LEU A 177 17.65 0.55 -16.83
CA LEU A 177 19.03 0.66 -16.40
C LEU A 177 19.54 -0.45 -15.45
N SER A 178 18.94 -1.64 -15.46
CA SER A 178 19.58 -2.83 -14.86
C SER A 178 20.36 -3.71 -15.86
N ARG A 179 20.15 -3.51 -17.18
CA ARG A 179 21.05 -4.00 -18.24
C ARG A 179 21.23 -2.94 -19.35
N PRO A 180 22.33 -2.98 -20.13
CA PRO A 180 22.41 -2.26 -21.40
C PRO A 180 21.29 -2.68 -22.36
N LEU A 181 20.96 -1.79 -23.29
CA LEU A 181 19.88 -1.95 -24.27
C LEU A 181 20.34 -1.42 -25.63
N ASP A 182 20.06 -2.13 -26.73
CA ASP A 182 20.15 -1.49 -28.06
C ASP A 182 18.89 -0.64 -28.26
N MET A 183 19.08 0.67 -28.39
CA MET A 183 18.01 1.63 -28.59
C MET A 183 17.49 1.66 -30.04
N LYS A 184 18.22 1.15 -31.04
CA LYS A 184 17.84 1.25 -32.47
C LYS A 184 16.38 0.83 -32.79
N PRO A 185 15.86 -0.32 -32.33
CA PRO A 185 14.47 -0.71 -32.60
C PRO A 185 13.44 0.09 -31.77
N VAL A 186 13.87 0.83 -30.75
CA VAL A 186 12.99 1.54 -29.81
C VAL A 186 12.44 2.82 -30.45
N GLY A 187 11.13 2.83 -30.73
CA GLY A 187 10.40 4.04 -31.08
C GLY A 187 10.11 4.90 -29.86
N ALA A 188 9.67 4.28 -28.77
CA ALA A 188 9.61 4.91 -27.45
C ALA A 188 9.89 3.92 -26.32
N LEU A 189 10.49 4.41 -25.24
CA LEU A 189 10.70 3.68 -23.99
C LEU A 189 10.21 4.55 -22.85
N PHE A 190 9.50 3.97 -21.89
CA PHE A 190 9.11 4.69 -20.67
C PHE A 190 9.27 3.83 -19.42
N ALA A 191 9.49 4.51 -18.30
CA ALA A 191 9.62 3.86 -17.00
C ALA A 191 9.26 4.84 -15.88
N CYS A 192 8.65 4.33 -14.80
CA CYS A 192 8.61 5.09 -13.55
C CYS A 192 10.00 5.08 -12.90
N LEU A 193 10.61 6.25 -12.71
CA LEU A 193 11.95 6.36 -12.10
C LEU A 193 11.99 5.75 -10.70
N GLN A 194 10.85 5.75 -10.02
CA GLN A 194 10.72 5.31 -8.65
C GLN A 194 11.29 3.91 -8.41
N LYS A 195 11.11 2.95 -9.34
CA LYS A 195 11.56 1.55 -9.13
C LYS A 195 13.08 1.39 -9.06
N ASN A 196 13.85 2.02 -9.96
CA ASN A 196 15.30 1.77 -10.10
C ASN A 196 16.20 3.03 -9.93
N LEU A 197 15.66 4.25 -9.99
CA LEU A 197 16.44 5.46 -10.31
C LEU A 197 16.17 6.70 -9.45
N GLY A 198 15.13 6.75 -8.62
CA GLY A 198 14.78 7.99 -7.93
C GLY A 198 13.48 7.98 -7.13
N PRO A 199 12.89 9.16 -6.85
CA PRO A 199 11.70 9.30 -6.02
C PRO A 199 10.41 8.87 -6.73
N THR A 200 9.34 8.71 -5.95
CA THR A 200 7.99 8.42 -6.44
C THR A 200 7.40 9.59 -7.24
N GLY A 201 6.53 9.28 -8.20
CA GLY A 201 5.77 10.29 -8.94
C GLY A 201 6.53 11.03 -10.05
N LEU A 202 7.66 10.49 -10.53
CA LEU A 202 8.31 10.94 -11.77
C LEU A 202 8.54 9.75 -12.72
N ALA A 203 8.21 9.93 -13.99
CA ALA A 203 8.48 8.99 -15.07
C ALA A 203 9.49 9.59 -16.06
N VAL A 204 10.36 8.74 -16.62
CA VAL A 204 11.14 9.07 -17.82
C VAL A 204 10.41 8.55 -19.04
N VAL A 205 10.40 9.34 -20.11
CA VAL A 205 9.99 8.90 -21.45
C VAL A 205 11.11 9.26 -22.42
N VAL A 206 11.60 8.27 -23.14
CA VAL A 206 12.52 8.42 -24.26
C VAL A 206 11.72 8.17 -25.54
N VAL A 207 11.78 9.08 -26.51
CA VAL A 207 11.05 8.94 -27.77
C VAL A 207 11.95 9.35 -28.94
N ARG A 208 11.92 8.56 -30.01
CA ARG A 208 12.72 8.77 -31.22
C ARG A 208 12.14 9.95 -32.02
N LYS A 209 13.01 10.84 -32.50
CA LYS A 209 12.59 12.15 -33.05
C LYS A 209 11.91 12.08 -34.41
N ASP A 210 12.17 11.04 -35.18
CA ASP A 210 11.49 10.75 -36.45
C ASP A 210 9.99 10.48 -36.24
N LEU A 211 9.63 9.82 -35.14
CA LEU A 211 8.24 9.54 -34.77
C LEU A 211 7.52 10.77 -34.18
N CYS A 212 8.23 11.85 -33.87
CA CYS A 212 7.67 13.07 -33.30
C CYS A 212 7.02 13.97 -34.38
N ALA A 213 5.87 13.53 -34.89
CA ALA A 213 5.05 14.30 -35.82
C ALA A 213 4.53 15.62 -35.23
N ALA A 214 4.00 16.50 -36.09
CA ALA A 214 3.21 17.64 -35.62
C ALA A 214 1.90 17.13 -34.99
N PRO A 215 1.48 17.62 -33.81
CA PRO A 215 0.29 17.11 -33.14
C PRO A 215 -0.98 17.38 -33.96
N PRO A 216 -1.93 16.43 -34.03
CA PRO A 216 -3.26 16.64 -34.60
C PRO A 216 -3.92 17.93 -34.12
N ALA A 217 -4.56 18.65 -35.05
CA ALA A 217 -5.07 20.00 -34.83
C ALA A 217 -6.28 20.08 -33.87
N ASP A 218 -6.90 18.94 -33.58
CA ASP A 218 -8.03 18.71 -32.69
C ASP A 218 -7.62 18.26 -31.27
N LEU A 219 -6.35 17.88 -31.05
CA LEU A 219 -5.86 17.64 -29.70
C LEU A 219 -5.93 18.94 -28.87
N PRO A 220 -6.40 18.88 -27.61
CA PRO A 220 -6.54 20.06 -26.74
C PRO A 220 -5.19 20.53 -26.18
N VAL A 221 -4.32 21.05 -27.04
CA VAL A 221 -2.98 21.57 -26.67
C VAL A 221 -3.12 22.87 -25.86
N PRO A 222 -2.39 23.05 -24.74
CA PRO A 222 -2.39 24.32 -24.02
C PRO A 222 -1.77 25.40 -24.92
N PRO A 223 -2.28 26.65 -24.93
CA PRO A 223 -1.76 27.69 -25.81
C PRO A 223 -0.27 27.91 -25.54
N ALA A 224 0.55 27.60 -26.55
CA ALA A 224 1.99 27.78 -26.48
C ALA A 224 2.30 29.26 -26.24
N ARG A 225 2.81 29.58 -25.05
CA ARG A 225 3.29 30.94 -24.74
C ARG A 225 4.60 31.17 -25.47
N ASP A 226 4.55 31.94 -26.55
CA ASP A 226 5.74 32.56 -27.14
C ASP A 226 6.44 33.42 -26.06
N ASP A 227 7.56 32.95 -25.50
CA ASP A 227 8.36 33.73 -24.53
C ASP A 227 9.33 34.66 -25.30
N PRO A 228 9.11 35.99 -25.34
CA PRO A 228 9.86 36.89 -26.23
C PRO A 228 11.32 37.14 -25.83
N ARG A 229 11.85 36.30 -24.93
CA ARG A 229 13.20 36.37 -24.34
C ARG A 229 14.14 35.27 -24.83
N VAL A 230 13.63 34.21 -25.48
CA VAL A 230 14.48 33.11 -25.95
C VAL A 230 15.24 33.48 -27.23
N ASP A 231 14.68 34.37 -28.07
CA ASP A 231 15.30 34.79 -29.33
C ASP A 231 15.68 36.29 -29.32
N ARG A 232 16.81 36.60 -28.67
CA ARG A 232 17.46 37.91 -28.72
C ARG A 232 18.99 37.79 -28.83
N ARG A 233 19.48 37.15 -29.90
CA ARG A 233 20.86 37.38 -30.35
C ARG A 233 20.92 38.75 -31.06
N PRO A 234 21.83 39.66 -30.67
CA PRO A 234 21.84 41.01 -31.24
C PRO A 234 22.49 41.04 -32.63
N GLY A 235 21.77 41.64 -33.59
CA GLY A 235 22.39 42.37 -34.70
C GLY A 235 22.78 41.61 -35.96
N ARG A 236 21.83 41.44 -36.90
CA ARG A 236 21.99 41.88 -38.30
C ARG A 236 20.63 41.97 -39.00
N ARG A 237 20.25 43.19 -39.43
CA ARG A 237 19.06 43.40 -40.30
C ARG A 237 19.36 42.86 -41.70
N ARG A 238 18.48 42.03 -42.28
CA ARG A 238 18.22 42.00 -43.74
C ARG A 238 16.87 41.39 -44.09
N GLN A 239 16.40 41.76 -45.27
CA GLN A 239 15.04 41.67 -45.83
C GLN A 239 14.39 40.28 -45.80
N ALA A 240 13.05 40.28 -45.85
CA ALA A 240 12.24 39.07 -45.96
C ALA A 240 12.44 38.32 -47.29
N ARG A 241 12.54 36.98 -47.21
CA ARG A 241 12.27 36.02 -48.30
C ARG A 241 11.49 34.83 -47.74
N ARG A 242 10.80 34.10 -48.62
CA ARG A 242 9.93 32.96 -48.28
C ARG A 242 10.73 31.69 -47.91
N ALA A 243 10.03 30.78 -47.23
CA ALA A 243 10.28 29.34 -47.09
C ALA A 243 11.50 28.86 -46.27
N GLN A 244 11.23 28.30 -45.07
CA GLN A 244 11.28 26.84 -44.82
C GLN A 244 10.67 26.51 -43.45
N PRO A 245 9.93 25.39 -43.28
CA PRO A 245 9.41 24.97 -41.99
C PRO A 245 10.45 24.11 -41.23
N GLY A 246 11.00 24.62 -40.13
CA GLY A 246 11.98 23.89 -39.33
C GLY A 246 11.88 24.19 -37.84
N LYS A 247 11.95 23.12 -37.03
CA LYS A 247 12.13 23.13 -35.56
C LYS A 247 11.11 23.95 -34.76
N LYS A 248 9.89 23.42 -34.60
CA LYS A 248 9.08 23.65 -33.38
C LYS A 248 9.21 22.43 -32.46
N ARG A 249 9.30 22.66 -31.14
CA ARG A 249 9.53 21.60 -30.15
C ARG A 249 8.22 20.84 -29.86
N ALA A 250 8.30 19.52 -29.67
CA ALA A 250 7.18 18.71 -29.22
C ALA A 250 6.68 19.17 -27.84
N ALA A 251 5.36 19.10 -27.64
CA ALA A 251 4.69 19.51 -26.40
C ALA A 251 3.84 18.36 -25.86
N VAL A 252 4.37 17.63 -24.87
CA VAL A 252 3.66 16.52 -24.21
C VAL A 252 2.72 17.07 -23.13
N LEU A 253 1.48 16.57 -23.13
CA LEU A 253 0.40 17.04 -22.27
C LEU A 253 0.35 16.34 -20.90
N LEU A 254 0.00 17.12 -19.88
CA LEU A 254 -0.39 16.64 -18.55
C LEU A 254 -1.91 16.68 -18.41
N HIS A 255 -2.56 15.52 -18.29
CA HIS A 255 -4.01 15.46 -18.13
C HIS A 255 -4.43 15.25 -16.66
N ARG A 256 -5.10 16.24 -16.06
CA ARG A 256 -5.87 16.08 -14.81
C ARG A 256 -7.38 16.03 -15.12
N ARG A 257 -8.02 14.89 -14.87
CA ARG A 257 -9.47 14.76 -14.57
C ARG A 257 -9.58 13.67 -13.48
N ARG A 258 -10.00 14.03 -12.26
CA ARG A 258 -11.41 13.98 -11.80
C ARG A 258 -12.03 12.61 -12.08
N GLY A 259 -12.19 11.83 -11.02
CA GLY A 259 -12.70 10.45 -11.08
C GLY A 259 -14.19 10.36 -11.41
N PHE A 260 -14.61 9.13 -11.71
CA PHE A 260 -15.97 8.76 -12.07
C PHE A 260 -16.54 7.84 -10.99
N LEU A 261 -17.64 8.23 -10.36
CA LEU A 261 -18.45 7.32 -9.53
C LEU A 261 -19.58 6.74 -10.39
N LEU A 262 -19.82 5.44 -10.26
CA LEU A 262 -20.88 4.72 -10.96
C LEU A 262 -22.20 4.81 -10.19
N GLU A 263 -22.96 5.89 -10.38
CA GLU A 263 -24.37 5.90 -9.95
C GLU A 263 -25.23 5.04 -10.87
N GLN A 264 -25.85 3.99 -10.33
CA GLN A 264 -26.82 3.18 -11.05
C GLN A 264 -28.13 3.95 -11.27
N ARG A 265 -28.44 4.27 -12.53
CA ARG A 265 -29.73 4.89 -12.90
C ARG A 265 -30.86 3.86 -12.79
N ARG A 266 -31.77 4.05 -11.84
CA ARG A 266 -33.12 3.44 -11.90
C ARG A 266 -33.93 4.12 -13.03
N PRO A 267 -34.67 3.36 -13.87
CA PRO A 267 -35.55 3.94 -14.88
C PRO A 267 -36.77 4.62 -14.23
N ARG A 268 -37.30 5.66 -14.89
CA ARG A 268 -38.60 6.28 -14.55
C ARG A 268 -39.64 5.80 -15.56
N LEU A 269 -40.78 5.32 -15.08
CA LEU A 269 -41.97 5.08 -15.90
C LEU A 269 -42.69 6.42 -16.20
N PRO A 270 -43.34 6.56 -17.37
CA PRO A 270 -44.15 7.71 -17.71
C PRO A 270 -45.58 7.60 -17.15
N LEU A 271 -46.20 8.75 -16.88
CA LEU A 271 -47.65 8.89 -16.73
C LEU A 271 -48.12 10.10 -17.52
N ALA A 272 -49.25 9.97 -18.21
CA ALA A 272 -49.89 11.03 -18.99
C ALA A 272 -51.38 11.06 -18.66
N HIS A 273 -51.97 12.26 -18.62
CA HIS A 273 -53.30 12.68 -19.10
C HIS A 273 -53.73 13.99 -18.40
N GLU A 274 -54.63 14.75 -19.03
CA GLU A 274 -55.02 16.10 -18.62
C GLU A 274 -56.51 16.22 -18.25
N ARG A 275 -56.79 17.01 -17.18
CA ARG A 275 -57.98 17.89 -17.02
C ARG A 275 -59.36 17.20 -16.80
N PRO A 276 -60.46 17.91 -16.39
CA PRO A 276 -60.64 19.38 -16.31
C PRO A 276 -61.16 20.00 -14.97
N VAL A 277 -61.32 21.34 -15.05
CA VAL A 277 -61.83 22.41 -14.14
C VAL A 277 -63.32 22.22 -13.67
N PRO A 278 -63.97 23.03 -12.75
CA PRO A 278 -63.82 24.51 -12.55
C PRO A 278 -64.07 25.21 -11.17
N ALA A 279 -63.45 26.40 -11.04
CA ALA A 279 -63.96 27.72 -10.56
C ALA A 279 -64.58 28.01 -9.15
N ARG A 280 -63.99 29.03 -8.46
CA ARG A 280 -64.55 30.22 -7.74
C ARG A 280 -63.37 30.88 -6.95
N GLY A 281 -63.25 32.20 -6.70
CA GLY A 281 -64.04 33.39 -7.05
C GLY A 281 -63.22 34.70 -6.87
N ARG A 282 -63.87 35.88 -6.90
CA ARG A 282 -63.27 37.24 -6.82
C ARG A 282 -62.92 37.63 -5.34
N GLU A 283 -62.33 38.78 -4.94
CA GLU A 283 -62.32 40.11 -5.56
C GLU A 283 -61.25 41.12 -5.00
N SER A 284 -60.81 42.04 -5.89
CA SER A 284 -60.33 43.43 -5.71
C SER A 284 -59.43 43.94 -4.54
N GLY A 285 -58.39 44.69 -4.92
CA GLY A 285 -57.72 45.72 -4.09
C GLY A 285 -57.10 46.85 -4.95
N ARG A 286 -57.39 48.13 -4.65
CA ARG A 286 -56.99 49.35 -5.39
C ARG A 286 -55.92 50.13 -4.57
N ARG A 287 -55.06 51.06 -5.04
CA ARG A 287 -54.90 51.84 -6.31
C ARG A 287 -53.56 52.65 -6.34
N LEU A 288 -53.09 53.04 -7.54
CA LEU A 288 -52.26 54.25 -7.86
C LEU A 288 -50.80 54.39 -7.30
N ARG A 289 -49.95 55.34 -7.74
CA ARG A 289 -49.40 55.71 -9.09
C ARG A 289 -48.45 56.96 -8.99
N ARG A 290 -47.42 57.06 -9.87
CA ARG A 290 -46.68 58.32 -10.28
C ARG A 290 -45.73 58.96 -9.22
N ARG A 291 -44.73 59.82 -9.51
CA ARG A 291 -43.89 60.18 -10.71
C ARG A 291 -42.73 61.15 -10.30
N ARG A 292 -41.58 61.10 -11.03
CA ARG A 292 -40.61 62.21 -11.29
C ARG A 292 -39.85 62.82 -10.08
N ALA A 293 -38.83 63.69 -10.21
CA ALA A 293 -37.67 63.84 -11.14
C ALA A 293 -36.79 65.07 -10.74
N ARG A 294 -35.60 65.24 -11.38
CA ARG A 294 -34.65 66.40 -11.34
C ARG A 294 -33.76 66.44 -10.09
N ARG A 295 -32.40 66.52 -10.14
CA ARG A 295 -31.37 67.34 -10.86
C ARG A 295 -30.94 68.60 -10.08
N ARG A 296 -29.64 68.72 -9.74
CA ARG A 296 -28.81 69.94 -9.93
C ARG A 296 -27.29 69.67 -9.79
N HIS A 297 -26.51 70.38 -10.62
CA HIS A 297 -25.05 70.61 -10.64
C HIS A 297 -24.81 72.10 -10.22
N PRO A 298 -23.61 72.76 -10.29
CA PRO A 298 -22.27 72.42 -10.83
C PRO A 298 -21.20 72.36 -9.68
N ARG A 299 -19.89 72.74 -9.69
CA ARG A 299 -18.94 73.50 -10.56
C ARG A 299 -17.52 72.86 -10.55
N HIS A 300 -16.58 73.44 -11.30
CA HIS A 300 -15.16 73.07 -11.41
C HIS A 300 -14.21 74.06 -10.68
N GLN A 301 -13.01 73.55 -10.31
CA GLN A 301 -11.63 74.11 -10.42
C GLN A 301 -10.68 73.06 -9.79
N GLY A 302 -9.40 72.82 -10.13
CA GLY A 302 -8.46 73.26 -11.18
C GLY A 302 -7.21 72.33 -11.17
N PRO A 303 -6.25 72.41 -12.13
CA PRO A 303 -5.08 71.49 -12.27
C PRO A 303 -3.79 72.05 -11.57
N PRO A 304 -2.55 71.45 -11.64
CA PRO A 304 -2.07 70.31 -12.47
C PRO A 304 -1.06 69.29 -11.81
N ARG A 305 -0.71 68.26 -12.59
CA ARG A 305 0.57 67.50 -12.71
C ARG A 305 1.65 67.54 -11.57
N GLY A 306 1.84 66.40 -10.89
CA GLY A 306 2.97 65.48 -11.18
C GLY A 306 4.25 65.43 -10.29
N ARG A 307 4.89 64.22 -10.31
CA ARG A 307 6.25 63.81 -9.84
C ARG A 307 6.51 63.50 -8.33
N ARG A 308 6.59 62.17 -8.07
CA ARG A 308 7.68 61.41 -7.38
C ARG A 308 7.83 61.38 -5.83
N HIS A 309 8.07 60.14 -5.37
CA HIS A 309 8.85 59.68 -4.20
C HIS A 309 8.56 60.20 -2.77
N ALA A 310 7.61 59.53 -2.10
CA ALA A 310 7.72 58.93 -0.75
C ALA A 310 6.44 58.07 -0.56
N GLY A 311 6.35 57.04 0.29
CA GLY A 311 7.30 56.34 1.15
C GLY A 311 6.56 55.14 1.76
N LEU A 312 7.24 54.20 2.42
CA LEU A 312 6.54 53.23 3.28
C LEU A 312 6.19 53.93 4.59
N ASP A 313 4.91 54.02 4.92
CA ASP A 313 4.49 54.34 6.29
C ASP A 313 3.34 53.40 6.71
N LEU A 314 3.43 52.89 7.94
CA LEU A 314 2.64 51.78 8.46
C LEU A 314 1.86 52.23 9.70
N GLN A 315 0.85 53.05 9.49
CA GLN A 315 -0.05 53.43 10.58
C GLN A 315 -0.99 52.28 10.93
N ARG A 316 -0.80 51.73 12.13
CA ARG A 316 -1.67 50.73 12.77
C ARG A 316 -2.74 51.43 13.60
N ASP A 317 -3.95 50.87 13.59
CA ASP A 317 -5.01 51.18 14.54
C ASP A 317 -4.95 50.27 15.79
N ALA A 318 -5.51 50.74 16.90
CA ALA A 318 -5.10 50.36 18.26
C ALA A 318 -5.28 48.87 18.66
N GLU A 319 -6.10 48.09 17.95
CA GLU A 319 -6.30 46.64 18.21
C GLU A 319 -6.05 45.73 16.99
N GLY A 320 -5.55 46.28 15.87
CA GLY A 320 -4.89 45.50 14.82
C GLY A 320 -5.69 44.42 14.06
N ARG A 321 -7.03 44.47 14.01
CA ARG A 321 -7.86 43.49 13.25
C ARG A 321 -8.73 44.13 12.17
N ARG A 322 -8.38 43.86 10.90
CA ARG A 322 -9.20 44.20 9.73
C ARG A 322 -10.48 43.33 9.70
N ARG A 323 -11.66 43.94 9.80
CA ARG A 323 -12.96 43.28 9.50
C ARG A 323 -13.24 43.35 8.00
N GLY A 324 -13.57 42.23 7.36
CA GLY A 324 -13.83 42.24 5.90
C GLY A 324 -13.88 40.89 5.17
N ALA A 325 -14.39 39.81 5.78
CA ALA A 325 -14.45 38.49 5.13
C ALA A 325 -15.81 37.74 5.27
N ASP A 326 -16.66 38.16 6.21
CA ASP A 326 -17.61 37.24 6.87
C ASP A 326 -18.94 36.99 6.12
N ARG A 327 -19.06 37.35 4.84
CA ARG A 327 -20.28 37.13 4.02
C ARG A 327 -20.12 36.17 2.84
N VAL A 328 -18.95 35.55 2.66
CA VAL A 328 -18.71 34.55 1.60
C VAL A 328 -18.59 33.12 2.16
N HIS A 329 -18.25 32.96 3.44
CA HIS A 329 -17.97 31.64 4.03
C HIS A 329 -19.19 30.82 4.46
N GLU A 330 -20.35 31.44 4.75
CA GLU A 330 -21.50 30.69 5.28
C GLU A 330 -22.21 29.85 4.21
N GLY A 331 -22.37 30.39 2.99
CA GLY A 331 -22.96 29.64 1.87
C GLY A 331 -22.11 28.45 1.40
N LEU A 332 -20.78 28.57 1.49
CA LEU A 332 -19.84 27.49 1.15
C LEU A 332 -19.88 26.33 2.14
N ARG A 333 -20.12 26.59 3.44
CA ARG A 333 -20.21 25.53 4.46
C ARG A 333 -21.41 24.61 4.25
N ARG A 334 -22.57 25.14 3.86
CA ARG A 334 -23.76 24.30 3.58
C ARG A 334 -23.65 23.46 2.31
N ALA A 335 -22.82 23.86 1.35
CA ALA A 335 -22.56 23.09 0.13
C ALA A 335 -21.50 21.97 0.31
N ALA A 336 -20.71 22.01 1.38
CA ALA A 336 -19.65 21.03 1.65
C ALA A 336 -20.10 19.85 2.56
N GLY A 337 -21.23 19.99 3.26
CA GLY A 337 -21.69 19.08 4.32
C GLY A 337 -22.25 17.72 3.88
N LEU A 338 -21.87 17.20 2.71
CA LEU A 338 -22.24 15.87 2.20
C LEU A 338 -21.05 15.10 1.57
N GLY A 339 -19.81 15.52 1.84
CA GLY A 339 -18.62 14.85 1.30
C GLY A 339 -17.34 14.92 2.14
N ALA A 340 -17.34 15.68 3.24
CA ALA A 340 -16.17 15.75 4.13
C ALA A 340 -15.99 14.44 4.94
N ASP A 341 -17.06 14.00 5.62
CA ASP A 341 -17.00 12.87 6.55
C ASP A 341 -16.69 11.55 5.84
N ALA A 342 -17.36 11.30 4.71
CA ALA A 342 -17.17 10.09 3.89
C ALA A 342 -15.79 9.98 3.21
N MET A 343 -15.02 11.09 3.11
CA MET A 343 -13.62 11.04 2.68
C MET A 343 -12.64 10.99 3.86
N ALA A 344 -13.05 11.43 5.06
CA ALA A 344 -12.23 11.39 6.26
C ALA A 344 -12.10 9.97 6.86
N GLU A 345 -13.04 9.07 6.60
CA GLU A 345 -12.94 7.65 7.00
C GLU A 345 -11.89 6.85 6.18
N ALA A 346 -11.51 7.31 4.98
CA ALA A 346 -10.77 6.50 4.01
C ALA A 346 -9.23 6.49 4.16
N GLU A 347 -8.65 7.41 4.95
CA GLU A 347 -7.20 7.50 5.19
C GLU A 347 -6.82 7.56 6.68
N ARG A 348 -7.68 7.06 7.57
CA ARG A 348 -7.24 6.79 8.94
C ARG A 348 -6.31 5.57 8.95
N PRO A 349 -5.16 5.63 9.64
CA PRO A 349 -4.36 4.44 9.89
C PRO A 349 -5.20 3.47 10.72
N ALA A 350 -5.18 2.20 10.34
CA ALA A 350 -5.94 1.15 11.01
C ALA A 350 -5.02 0.20 11.77
N LEU A 351 -5.47 -0.26 12.94
CA LEU A 351 -4.84 -1.30 13.74
C LEU A 351 -5.79 -2.49 13.82
N LEU A 352 -5.36 -3.62 13.28
CA LEU A 352 -6.10 -4.88 13.36
C LEU A 352 -5.45 -5.78 14.41
N LEU A 353 -6.18 -5.98 15.51
CA LEU A 353 -5.82 -6.87 16.61
C LEU A 353 -6.52 -8.21 16.37
N VAL A 354 -5.76 -9.30 16.34
CA VAL A 354 -6.30 -10.66 16.17
C VAL A 354 -6.09 -11.46 17.44
N ASP A 355 -7.15 -12.12 17.87
CA ASP A 355 -7.13 -13.15 18.90
C ASP A 355 -6.67 -14.47 18.27
N GLY A 356 -5.35 -14.68 18.28
CA GLY A 356 -4.71 -15.83 17.67
C GLY A 356 -5.07 -17.15 18.36
N THR A 357 -5.40 -17.13 19.66
CA THR A 357 -5.89 -18.32 20.37
C THR A 357 -7.28 -18.71 19.85
N ASN A 358 -8.23 -17.77 19.83
CA ASN A 358 -9.60 -18.01 19.37
C ASN A 358 -9.61 -18.49 17.91
N TYR A 359 -8.84 -17.85 17.02
CA TYR A 359 -8.71 -18.31 15.64
C TYR A 359 -8.06 -19.70 15.52
N LEU A 360 -7.05 -20.03 16.33
CA LEU A 360 -6.39 -21.34 16.29
C LEU A 360 -7.31 -22.47 16.77
N PHE A 361 -7.98 -22.30 17.92
CA PHE A 361 -8.95 -23.27 18.43
C PHE A 361 -10.15 -23.46 17.49
N ARG A 362 -10.66 -22.37 16.89
CA ARG A 362 -11.73 -22.44 15.90
C ARG A 362 -11.28 -23.15 14.62
N ALA A 363 -10.06 -22.90 14.14
CA ALA A 363 -9.49 -23.61 13.01
C ALA A 363 -9.35 -25.12 13.29
N PHE A 364 -8.93 -25.51 14.49
CA PHE A 364 -8.81 -26.91 14.90
C PHE A 364 -10.16 -27.66 14.86
N HIS A 365 -11.22 -27.05 15.39
CA HIS A 365 -12.55 -27.68 15.46
C HIS A 365 -13.39 -27.55 14.18
N ALA A 366 -13.13 -26.55 13.33
CA ALA A 366 -13.88 -26.33 12.09
C ALA A 366 -13.26 -27.03 10.86
N LEU A 367 -11.98 -27.40 10.92
CA LEU A 367 -11.27 -28.10 9.84
C LEU A 367 -10.93 -29.51 10.28
N GLY A 368 -11.41 -30.50 9.52
CA GLY A 368 -11.09 -31.91 9.73
C GLY A 368 -9.58 -32.19 9.74
N GLU A 369 -9.22 -33.34 10.32
CA GLU A 369 -7.83 -33.77 10.53
C GLU A 369 -6.99 -33.60 9.26
N ARG A 370 -5.85 -32.91 9.39
CA ARG A 370 -4.97 -32.59 8.28
C ARG A 370 -3.52 -32.81 8.66
N ILE A 371 -3.06 -34.05 8.50
CA ILE A 371 -1.71 -34.46 8.84
C ILE A 371 -0.77 -34.20 7.64
N ARG A 372 0.41 -33.63 7.91
CA ARG A 372 1.53 -33.55 6.95
C ARG A 372 2.83 -33.95 7.65
N GLY A 373 3.56 -34.90 7.08
CA GLY A 373 4.83 -35.38 7.66
C GLY A 373 4.68 -35.99 9.06
N GLY A 374 3.53 -36.58 9.38
CA GLY A 374 3.22 -37.12 10.70
C GLY A 374 2.77 -36.09 11.75
N GLN A 375 2.70 -34.80 11.43
CA GLN A 375 2.20 -33.76 12.34
C GLN A 375 0.83 -33.21 11.90
N PRO A 376 -0.08 -32.90 12.83
CA PRO A 376 -1.34 -32.21 12.54
C PRO A 376 -1.09 -30.75 12.13
N THR A 377 -1.86 -30.25 11.16
CA THR A 377 -1.67 -28.91 10.57
C THR A 377 -2.99 -28.16 10.27
N ASN A 378 -4.14 -28.70 10.71
CA ASN A 378 -5.46 -28.11 10.46
C ASN A 378 -5.61 -26.73 11.11
N ALA A 379 -5.26 -26.60 12.39
CA ALA A 379 -5.34 -25.36 13.16
C ALA A 379 -4.40 -24.28 12.58
N VAL A 380 -3.13 -24.64 12.35
CA VAL A 380 -2.11 -23.73 11.77
C VAL A 380 -2.56 -23.20 10.41
N TYR A 381 -3.11 -24.07 9.55
CA TYR A 381 -3.59 -23.70 8.22
C TYR A 381 -4.82 -22.79 8.25
N GLY A 382 -5.79 -23.07 9.13
CA GLY A 382 -6.97 -22.20 9.29
C GLY A 382 -6.61 -20.82 9.86
N LEU A 383 -5.68 -20.75 10.81
CA LEU A 383 -5.13 -19.49 11.30
C LEU A 383 -4.40 -18.73 10.18
N ALA A 384 -3.53 -19.41 9.41
CA ALA A 384 -2.80 -18.80 8.28
C ALA A 384 -3.75 -18.16 7.26
N ASN A 385 -4.75 -18.91 6.78
CA ASN A 385 -5.73 -18.42 5.82
C ASN A 385 -6.58 -17.27 6.38
N SER A 386 -6.91 -17.33 7.68
CA SER A 386 -7.65 -16.26 8.35
C SER A 386 -6.83 -14.96 8.41
N LEU A 387 -5.54 -15.03 8.75
CA LEU A 387 -4.64 -13.87 8.81
C LEU A 387 -4.27 -13.30 7.43
N ILE A 388 -4.34 -14.13 6.38
CA ILE A 388 -4.24 -13.69 4.97
C ILE A 388 -5.52 -12.94 4.60
N LYS A 389 -6.70 -13.57 4.71
CA LYS A 389 -8.00 -12.96 4.37
C LYS A 389 -8.22 -11.65 5.12
N LEU A 390 -7.97 -11.62 6.43
CA LEU A 390 -8.09 -10.41 7.25
C LEU A 390 -7.24 -9.23 6.75
N ARG A 391 -6.15 -9.48 6.01
CA ARG A 391 -5.30 -8.43 5.41
C ARG A 391 -5.73 -8.03 4.00
N GLU A 392 -6.36 -8.95 3.28
CA GLU A 392 -7.03 -8.69 1.99
C GLU A 392 -8.28 -7.83 2.20
N ASP A 393 -9.07 -8.13 3.24
CA ASP A 393 -10.25 -7.37 3.67
C ASP A 393 -9.88 -6.00 4.30
N HIS A 394 -8.74 -5.90 4.99
CA HIS A 394 -8.25 -4.66 5.63
C HIS A 394 -6.89 -4.17 5.07
N PRO A 395 -6.81 -3.80 3.78
CA PRO A 395 -5.55 -3.55 3.08
C PRO A 395 -4.86 -2.26 3.53
N GLY A 396 -3.87 -2.40 4.41
CA GLY A 396 -3.10 -1.30 5.00
C GLY A 396 -3.22 -1.15 6.51
N ALA A 397 -4.04 -1.98 7.16
CA ALA A 397 -4.04 -2.08 8.61
C ALA A 397 -2.71 -2.67 9.12
N ALA A 398 -2.19 -2.13 10.22
CA ALA A 398 -1.13 -2.76 10.96
C ALA A 398 -1.69 -3.98 11.70
N LEU A 399 -1.08 -5.15 11.48
CA LEU A 399 -1.56 -6.41 12.03
C LEU A 399 -0.78 -6.78 13.31
N ALA A 400 -1.50 -6.94 14.41
CA ALA A 400 -1.01 -7.55 15.64
C ALA A 400 -1.85 -8.78 15.98
N CYS A 401 -1.22 -9.77 16.61
CA CYS A 401 -1.84 -11.03 16.99
C CYS A 401 -1.46 -11.34 18.44
N ALA A 402 -2.45 -11.43 19.33
CA ALA A 402 -2.25 -11.88 20.70
C ALA A 402 -2.51 -13.38 20.79
N MET A 403 -1.66 -14.10 21.52
CA MET A 403 -1.83 -15.52 21.83
C MET A 403 -1.48 -15.76 23.28
N ASP A 404 -2.18 -16.68 23.94
CA ASP A 404 -1.95 -16.96 25.35
C ASP A 404 -0.56 -17.56 25.59
N ALA A 405 0.05 -17.15 26.71
CA ALA A 405 1.26 -17.77 27.22
C ALA A 405 0.94 -19.10 27.92
N ARG A 406 1.92 -20.00 27.98
CA ARG A 406 1.81 -21.20 28.82
C ARG A 406 1.90 -20.81 30.30
N GLY A 407 0.98 -21.33 31.11
CA GLY A 407 0.98 -21.16 32.56
C GLY A 407 -0.34 -20.65 33.10
N LYS A 408 -0.35 -20.24 34.38
CA LYS A 408 -1.49 -19.58 35.01
C LYS A 408 -1.45 -18.07 34.77
N THR A 409 -2.62 -17.46 34.79
CA THR A 409 -2.82 -16.00 34.70
C THR A 409 -3.27 -15.45 36.05
N PHE A 410 -3.16 -14.14 36.26
CA PHE A 410 -3.49 -13.49 37.53
C PHE A 410 -4.92 -13.78 38.04
N ARG A 411 -5.87 -14.12 37.14
CA ARG A 411 -7.23 -14.58 37.51
C ARG A 411 -7.22 -15.85 38.37
N HIS A 412 -6.27 -16.76 38.13
CA HIS A 412 -6.10 -18.01 38.87
C HIS A 412 -5.53 -17.82 40.29
N GLU A 413 -4.94 -16.66 40.60
CA GLU A 413 -4.39 -16.36 41.92
C GLU A 413 -5.49 -16.08 42.94
N PHE A 414 -6.59 -15.44 42.50
CA PHE A 414 -7.74 -15.11 43.35
C PHE A 414 -9.00 -15.95 43.05
N TYR A 415 -9.01 -16.74 41.97
CA TYR A 415 -10.02 -17.77 41.74
C TYR A 415 -9.40 -19.02 41.08
N PRO A 416 -8.90 -19.98 41.88
CA PRO A 416 -8.20 -21.17 41.37
C PRO A 416 -9.06 -22.08 40.46
N GLU A 417 -10.38 -21.94 40.51
CA GLU A 417 -11.36 -22.69 39.71
C GLU A 417 -11.63 -22.05 38.33
N TYR A 418 -11.09 -20.87 38.05
CA TYR A 418 -11.23 -20.17 36.76
C TYR A 418 -10.76 -21.05 35.60
N LYS A 419 -11.58 -21.14 34.54
CA LYS A 419 -11.38 -22.03 33.37
C LYS A 419 -11.19 -23.53 33.69
N GLY A 420 -11.29 -23.95 34.96
CA GLY A 420 -11.02 -25.32 35.42
C GLY A 420 -12.05 -26.37 34.97
N THR A 421 -13.18 -25.94 34.40
CA THR A 421 -14.19 -26.81 33.75
C THR A 421 -13.93 -27.03 32.26
N ARG A 422 -12.97 -26.31 31.65
CA ARG A 422 -12.55 -26.56 30.27
C ARG A 422 -11.87 -27.93 30.20
N LYS A 423 -12.14 -28.69 29.15
CA LYS A 423 -11.40 -29.94 28.85
C LYS A 423 -9.92 -29.61 28.63
N GLU A 424 -9.04 -30.56 28.93
CA GLU A 424 -7.63 -30.46 28.54
C GLU A 424 -7.52 -30.21 27.03
N THR A 425 -6.57 -29.36 26.65
CA THR A 425 -6.36 -29.02 25.24
C THR A 425 -5.79 -30.24 24.51
N ASP A 426 -6.38 -30.55 23.36
CA ASP A 426 -6.00 -31.70 22.55
C ASP A 426 -4.47 -31.71 22.25
N PRO A 427 -3.75 -32.82 22.45
CA PRO A 427 -2.32 -32.91 22.13
C PRO A 427 -1.98 -32.47 20.70
N ASP A 428 -2.86 -32.75 19.72
CA ASP A 428 -2.66 -32.35 18.32
C ASP A 428 -2.85 -30.85 18.11
N LEU A 429 -3.61 -30.18 18.98
CA LEU A 429 -3.69 -28.72 19.03
C LEU A 429 -2.49 -28.12 19.77
N ILE A 430 -2.05 -28.72 20.89
CA ILE A 430 -0.85 -28.27 21.63
C ILE A 430 0.40 -28.31 20.73
N ALA A 431 0.56 -29.36 19.92
CA ALA A 431 1.64 -29.49 18.94
C ALA A 431 1.64 -28.36 17.89
N GLN A 432 0.48 -27.77 17.61
CA GLN A 432 0.30 -26.71 16.61
C GLN A 432 0.54 -25.29 17.14
N ILE A 433 0.67 -25.06 18.46
CA ILE A 433 0.76 -23.70 19.04
C ILE A 433 2.05 -22.96 18.63
N GLU A 434 3.22 -23.59 18.68
CA GLU A 434 4.46 -22.92 18.27
C GLU A 434 4.58 -22.75 16.74
N PRO A 435 4.24 -23.76 15.89
CA PRO A 435 4.11 -23.56 14.44
C PRO A 435 3.10 -22.45 14.07
N ALA A 436 2.01 -22.29 14.82
CA ALA A 436 1.07 -21.19 14.64
C ALA A 436 1.72 -19.81 14.93
N LYS A 437 2.48 -19.69 16.02
CA LYS A 437 3.27 -18.48 16.33
C LYS A 437 4.30 -18.16 15.25
N ASP A 438 4.96 -19.17 14.70
CA ASP A 438 5.90 -18.98 13.59
C ASP A 438 5.21 -18.55 12.29
N VAL A 439 4.04 -19.08 11.98
CA VAL A 439 3.21 -18.58 10.85
C VAL A 439 2.76 -17.14 11.07
N VAL A 440 2.35 -16.76 12.29
CA VAL A 440 2.01 -15.36 12.63
C VAL A 440 3.20 -14.43 12.37
N ARG A 441 4.41 -14.83 12.81
CA ARG A 441 5.67 -14.09 12.59
C ARG A 441 6.05 -14.03 11.11
N ALA A 442 5.98 -15.14 10.37
CA ALA A 442 6.32 -15.24 8.96
C ALA A 442 5.38 -14.42 8.07
N LEU A 443 4.08 -14.39 8.41
CA LEU A 443 3.12 -13.48 7.80
C LEU A 443 3.35 -12.00 8.19
N GLY A 444 4.33 -11.67 9.03
CA GLY A 444 4.74 -10.30 9.34
C GLY A 444 3.82 -9.56 10.31
N ALA A 445 2.99 -10.27 11.08
CA ALA A 445 2.22 -9.69 12.18
C ALA A 445 3.12 -9.46 13.42
N ALA A 446 2.77 -8.47 14.24
CA ALA A 446 3.35 -8.34 15.57
C ALA A 446 2.71 -9.39 16.50
N LEU A 447 3.44 -10.47 16.81
CA LEU A 447 3.00 -11.48 17.78
C LEU A 447 3.26 -10.99 19.22
N TYR A 448 2.21 -11.05 20.05
CA TYR A 448 2.28 -10.82 21.49
C TYR A 448 1.89 -12.12 22.22
N CYS A 449 2.74 -12.53 23.16
CA CYS A 449 2.56 -13.74 23.97
C CYS A 449 3.15 -13.45 25.35
N VAL A 450 2.31 -13.02 26.29
CA VAL A 450 2.73 -12.37 27.55
C VAL A 450 2.36 -13.25 28.74
N ALA A 451 3.34 -13.57 29.59
CA ALA A 451 3.11 -14.43 30.75
C ALA A 451 2.27 -13.73 31.83
N GLY A 452 1.44 -14.48 32.55
CA GLY A 452 0.63 -13.98 33.67
C GLY A 452 -0.66 -13.24 33.29
N VAL A 453 -0.89 -12.95 32.01
CA VAL A 453 -2.11 -12.32 31.46
C VAL A 453 -2.65 -13.11 30.27
N GLU A 454 -3.89 -12.81 29.87
CA GLU A 454 -4.55 -13.49 28.73
C GLU A 454 -4.43 -12.68 27.44
N ALA A 455 -4.64 -13.33 26.30
CA ALA A 455 -4.66 -12.67 24.99
C ALA A 455 -5.65 -11.47 24.97
N ASP A 456 -6.79 -11.61 25.67
CA ASP A 456 -7.80 -10.57 25.80
C ASP A 456 -7.31 -9.32 26.56
N ASP A 457 -6.52 -9.48 27.62
CA ASP A 457 -5.91 -8.36 28.35
C ASP A 457 -4.92 -7.60 27.46
N VAL A 458 -4.15 -8.33 26.65
CA VAL A 458 -3.21 -7.76 25.68
C VAL A 458 -3.97 -7.02 24.57
N ILE A 459 -5.06 -7.59 24.06
CA ILE A 459 -5.92 -6.95 23.05
C ILE A 459 -6.58 -5.68 23.63
N ALA A 460 -7.14 -5.73 24.84
CA ALA A 460 -7.75 -4.57 25.50
C ALA A 460 -6.73 -3.43 25.71
N THR A 461 -5.51 -3.78 26.13
CA THR A 461 -4.40 -2.82 26.30
C THR A 461 -4.00 -2.19 24.96
N LEU A 462 -3.74 -2.99 23.92
CA LEU A 462 -3.37 -2.49 22.58
C LEU A 462 -4.51 -1.70 21.92
N ALA A 463 -5.76 -2.08 22.17
CA ALA A 463 -6.94 -1.39 21.65
C ALA A 463 -7.07 0.03 22.23
N ARG A 464 -6.93 0.15 23.55
CA ARG A 464 -6.88 1.45 24.24
C ARG A 464 -5.79 2.34 23.65
N GLN A 465 -4.57 1.82 23.50
CA GLN A 465 -3.45 2.57 22.90
C GLN A 465 -3.72 3.03 21.46
N GLY A 466 -4.35 2.19 20.63
CA GLY A 466 -4.70 2.57 19.26
C GLY A 466 -5.68 3.75 19.24
N LEU A 467 -6.76 3.64 20.01
CA LEU A 467 -7.79 4.68 20.15
C LEU A 467 -7.20 6.00 20.68
N ASP A 468 -6.42 5.92 21.77
CA ASP A 468 -5.78 7.10 22.39
C ASP A 468 -4.73 7.75 21.46
N ALA A 469 -4.17 6.99 20.51
CA ALA A 469 -3.29 7.49 19.45
C ALA A 469 -4.03 8.00 18.20
N GLY A 470 -5.37 7.96 18.17
CA GLY A 470 -6.19 8.38 17.02
C GLY A 470 -6.19 7.41 15.84
N VAL A 471 -5.91 6.13 16.08
CA VAL A 471 -5.87 5.03 15.10
C VAL A 471 -7.23 4.31 15.12
N ASP A 472 -7.76 3.96 13.95
CA ASP A 472 -9.01 3.20 13.85
C ASP A 472 -8.75 1.71 14.22
N VAL A 473 -9.30 1.25 15.34
CA VAL A 473 -9.03 -0.10 15.87
C VAL A 473 -10.10 -1.10 15.44
N TYR A 474 -9.64 -2.20 14.87
CA TYR A 474 -10.42 -3.39 14.56
C TYR A 474 -9.94 -4.55 15.46
N VAL A 475 -10.89 -5.32 16.01
CA VAL A 475 -10.60 -6.50 16.84
C VAL A 475 -11.27 -7.72 16.23
N ALA A 476 -10.48 -8.70 15.77
CA ALA A 476 -10.96 -9.96 15.23
C ALA A 476 -10.93 -11.03 16.33
N SER A 477 -12.09 -11.28 16.94
CA SER A 477 -12.35 -12.39 17.86
C SER A 477 -13.84 -12.71 17.92
N SER A 478 -14.17 -13.98 18.16
CA SER A 478 -15.55 -14.39 18.46
C SER A 478 -15.90 -14.24 19.93
N ASP A 479 -14.93 -13.92 20.80
CA ASP A 479 -15.17 -13.85 22.23
C ASP A 479 -16.09 -12.68 22.62
N LYS A 480 -16.94 -12.94 23.61
CA LYS A 480 -17.95 -12.00 24.13
C LYS A 480 -17.34 -11.03 25.15
N ASP A 481 -16.23 -11.40 25.79
CA ASP A 481 -15.61 -10.60 26.85
C ASP A 481 -14.87 -9.38 26.26
N LEU A 482 -14.46 -9.45 24.99
CA LEU A 482 -13.95 -8.32 24.22
C LEU A 482 -15.04 -7.32 23.77
N LYS A 483 -16.34 -7.65 23.88
CA LYS A 483 -17.42 -6.86 23.23
C LYS A 483 -17.60 -5.46 23.79
N TYR A 484 -17.20 -5.20 25.04
CA TYR A 484 -17.25 -3.84 25.62
C TYR A 484 -16.31 -2.86 24.90
N LEU A 485 -15.28 -3.33 24.18
CA LEU A 485 -14.35 -2.47 23.43
C LEU A 485 -15.06 -1.64 22.34
N VAL A 486 -16.26 -2.03 21.90
CA VAL A 486 -17.10 -1.21 21.01
C VAL A 486 -17.56 0.08 21.69
N ALA A 487 -17.75 0.11 23.01
CA ALA A 487 -18.02 1.36 23.75
C ALA A 487 -16.81 2.31 23.78
N ALA A 488 -15.59 1.77 23.63
CA ALA A 488 -14.38 2.59 23.50
C ALA A 488 -14.16 3.12 22.07
N GLY A 489 -14.90 2.61 21.08
CA GLY A 489 -14.79 2.99 19.66
C GLY A 489 -14.16 1.95 18.75
N CYS A 490 -13.83 0.74 19.24
CA CYS A 490 -13.36 -0.34 18.39
C CYS A 490 -14.48 -0.91 17.48
N ARG A 491 -14.11 -1.44 16.32
CA ARG A 491 -14.99 -2.27 15.48
C ARG A 491 -14.62 -3.74 15.66
N ILE A 492 -15.56 -4.60 16.05
CA ILE A 492 -15.27 -6.04 16.25
C ILE A 492 -15.66 -6.82 15.00
N ILE A 493 -14.83 -7.76 14.56
CA ILE A 493 -15.06 -8.62 13.38
C ILE A 493 -15.38 -10.03 13.88
N ASP A 494 -16.55 -10.58 13.51
CA ASP A 494 -16.89 -11.98 13.83
C ASP A 494 -16.06 -12.96 12.95
N PRO A 495 -15.21 -13.83 13.52
CA PRO A 495 -14.42 -14.82 12.78
C PRO A 495 -15.24 -15.85 11.99
N LYS A 496 -16.57 -15.91 12.14
CA LYS A 496 -17.44 -16.85 11.43
C LYS A 496 -17.75 -16.38 10.00
N ASP A 497 -18.08 -15.11 9.82
CA ASP A 497 -18.53 -14.54 8.55
C ASP A 497 -17.79 -13.26 8.11
N GLY A 498 -16.93 -12.71 8.98
CA GLY A 498 -16.20 -11.47 8.73
C GLY A 498 -17.04 -10.20 8.91
N SER A 499 -18.29 -10.30 9.39
CA SER A 499 -19.16 -9.14 9.56
C SER A 499 -18.81 -8.37 10.84
N ILE A 500 -19.00 -7.04 10.77
CA ILE A 500 -18.68 -6.14 11.88
C ILE A 500 -19.80 -6.17 12.92
N GLU A 501 -19.49 -6.39 14.19
CA GLU A 501 -20.37 -6.13 15.32
C GLU A 501 -20.23 -4.68 15.79
N ASP A 502 -21.33 -3.94 15.71
CA ASP A 502 -21.49 -2.59 16.21
C ASP A 502 -22.34 -2.59 17.51
N ALA A 503 -22.47 -1.42 18.13
CA ALA A 503 -23.25 -1.26 19.36
C ALA A 503 -24.73 -1.67 19.21
N ARG A 504 -25.28 -1.59 17.99
CA ARG A 504 -26.64 -2.02 17.67
C ARG A 504 -26.74 -3.55 17.68
N ARG A 505 -25.86 -4.24 16.94
CA ARG A 505 -25.82 -5.71 16.86
C ARG A 505 -25.56 -6.36 18.22
N ILE A 506 -24.69 -5.76 19.04
CA ILE A 506 -24.46 -6.18 20.43
C ILE A 506 -25.75 -6.04 21.24
N LYS A 507 -26.46 -4.91 21.16
CA LYS A 507 -27.74 -4.71 21.85
C LYS A 507 -28.86 -5.63 21.34
N GLU A 508 -28.91 -5.92 20.05
CA GLU A 508 -29.86 -6.89 19.47
C GLU A 508 -29.56 -8.34 19.90
N ARG A 509 -28.28 -8.70 20.11
CA ARG A 509 -27.84 -10.06 20.50
C ARG A 509 -27.91 -10.32 22.01
N TYR A 510 -27.49 -9.36 22.85
CA TYR A 510 -27.36 -9.54 24.31
C TYR A 510 -28.40 -8.76 25.13
N GLY A 511 -29.17 -7.86 24.50
CA GLY A 511 -30.16 -7.00 25.17
C GLY A 511 -29.57 -5.76 25.86
N VAL A 512 -28.25 -5.70 26.05
CA VAL A 512 -27.51 -4.57 26.63
C VAL A 512 -26.62 -3.87 25.60
N PRO A 513 -26.39 -2.57 25.69
CA PRO A 513 -25.39 -1.89 24.87
C PRO A 513 -23.95 -2.26 25.33
N PRO A 514 -22.91 -2.04 24.50
CA PRO A 514 -21.55 -2.52 24.78
C PRO A 514 -20.97 -2.08 26.12
N GLU A 515 -21.27 -0.86 26.56
CA GLU A 515 -20.79 -0.29 27.81
C GLU A 515 -21.25 -1.04 29.07
N LEU A 516 -22.28 -1.89 28.97
CA LEU A 516 -22.79 -2.73 30.06
C LEU A 516 -22.49 -4.23 29.87
N MET A 517 -21.66 -4.62 28.88
CA MET A 517 -21.35 -6.04 28.62
C MET A 517 -20.64 -6.71 29.80
N ASN A 518 -19.70 -6.01 30.45
CA ASN A 518 -18.94 -6.59 31.57
C ASN A 518 -19.84 -6.82 32.80
N ASP A 519 -20.71 -5.85 33.07
CA ASP A 519 -21.73 -5.94 34.13
C ASP A 519 -22.75 -7.06 33.85
N TYR A 520 -23.14 -7.23 32.58
CA TYR A 520 -24.06 -8.28 32.13
C TYR A 520 -23.44 -9.67 32.31
N LEU A 521 -22.17 -9.85 31.95
CA LEU A 521 -21.42 -11.09 32.15
C LEU A 521 -21.19 -11.37 33.64
N ALA A 522 -20.86 -10.35 34.44
CA ALA A 522 -20.72 -10.48 35.89
C ALA A 522 -22.01 -10.92 36.60
N LEU A 523 -23.18 -10.48 36.11
CA LEU A 523 -24.49 -10.93 36.61
C LEU A 523 -24.88 -12.33 36.13
N CYS A 524 -24.65 -12.65 34.84
CA CYS A 524 -25.03 -13.94 34.25
C CYS A 524 -24.09 -15.10 34.62
N GLY A 525 -22.83 -14.78 34.90
CA GLY A 525 -21.74 -15.75 34.91
C GLY A 525 -21.39 -16.24 33.50
N ASP A 526 -20.42 -17.14 33.44
CA ASP A 526 -20.04 -17.88 32.25
C ASP A 526 -19.61 -19.31 32.55
N ALA A 527 -20.31 -20.28 31.94
CA ALA A 527 -19.98 -21.69 32.05
C ALA A 527 -18.69 -22.10 31.29
N ALA A 528 -18.27 -21.35 30.26
CA ALA A 528 -17.05 -21.66 29.49
C ALA A 528 -15.76 -21.28 30.25
N ASP A 529 -15.85 -20.30 31.14
CA ASP A 529 -14.75 -19.79 31.97
C ASP A 529 -14.92 -20.09 33.48
N ASN A 530 -16.00 -20.80 33.83
CA ASN A 530 -16.41 -21.11 35.20
C ASN A 530 -16.67 -19.86 36.08
N ILE A 531 -17.02 -18.72 35.47
CA ILE A 531 -17.38 -17.47 36.17
C ILE A 531 -18.78 -17.67 36.80
N PRO A 532 -18.94 -17.55 38.13
CA PRO A 532 -20.13 -18.09 38.80
C PRO A 532 -21.42 -17.26 38.65
N GLY A 533 -21.32 -15.93 38.51
CA GLY A 533 -22.46 -15.03 38.38
C GLY A 533 -23.42 -15.04 39.58
N ILE A 534 -24.66 -14.60 39.37
CA ILE A 534 -25.75 -14.73 40.35
C ILE A 534 -26.64 -15.95 40.01
N PRO A 535 -26.84 -16.91 40.94
CA PRO A 535 -27.71 -18.05 40.70
C PRO A 535 -29.12 -17.66 40.22
N LYS A 536 -29.59 -18.30 39.14
CA LYS A 536 -30.88 -18.06 38.47
C LYS A 536 -31.05 -16.68 37.79
N VAL A 537 -30.00 -15.86 37.69
CA VAL A 537 -30.01 -14.62 36.88
C VAL A 537 -29.41 -14.92 35.51
N GLY A 538 -30.25 -15.30 34.56
CA GLY A 538 -29.84 -15.47 33.16
C GLY A 538 -29.92 -14.16 32.37
N ALA A 539 -29.39 -14.20 31.13
CA ALA A 539 -29.34 -13.12 30.15
C ALA A 539 -30.48 -12.07 30.23
N LYS A 540 -31.73 -12.52 30.10
CA LYS A 540 -32.92 -11.65 30.09
C LYS A 540 -33.12 -10.87 31.40
N THR A 541 -32.75 -11.46 32.54
CA THR A 541 -32.86 -10.85 33.86
C THR A 541 -31.76 -9.82 34.08
N ALA A 542 -30.51 -10.18 33.76
CA ALA A 542 -29.37 -9.24 33.83
C ALA A 542 -29.58 -8.03 32.91
N ALA A 543 -29.96 -8.26 31.65
CA ALA A 543 -30.24 -7.19 30.69
C ALA A 543 -31.38 -6.27 31.15
N LYS A 544 -32.46 -6.83 31.73
CA LYS A 544 -33.52 -6.00 32.32
C LYS A 544 -32.98 -5.12 33.45
N TRP A 545 -32.27 -5.70 34.41
CA TRP A 545 -31.77 -4.96 35.57
C TRP A 545 -30.79 -3.86 35.18
N LEU A 546 -29.88 -4.12 34.23
CA LEU A 546 -28.93 -3.12 33.77
C LEU A 546 -29.58 -2.00 32.96
N LEU A 547 -30.63 -2.28 32.18
CA LEU A 547 -31.41 -1.21 31.53
C LEU A 547 -32.29 -0.41 32.52
N GLU A 548 -32.77 -1.04 33.59
CA GLU A 548 -33.64 -0.42 34.60
C GLU A 548 -32.86 0.43 35.62
N TYR A 549 -31.70 -0.06 36.06
CA TYR A 549 -30.84 0.57 37.08
C TYR A 549 -29.53 1.16 36.51
N LYS A 550 -29.41 1.24 35.18
CA LYS A 550 -28.29 1.79 34.37
C LYS A 550 -27.00 0.98 34.36
N ASP A 551 -26.53 0.51 35.51
CA ASP A 551 -25.25 -0.17 35.67
C ASP A 551 -25.27 -1.10 36.90
N LEU A 552 -24.22 -1.91 37.07
CA LEU A 552 -24.13 -2.88 38.17
C LEU A 552 -24.12 -2.22 39.56
N ALA A 553 -23.58 -1.02 39.70
CA ALA A 553 -23.60 -0.29 40.97
C ALA A 553 -25.03 0.15 41.30
N GLY A 554 -25.79 0.60 40.30
CA GLY A 554 -27.23 0.87 40.39
C GLY A 554 -28.04 -0.38 40.76
N VAL A 555 -27.73 -1.55 40.18
CA VAL A 555 -28.36 -2.83 40.55
C VAL A 555 -28.09 -3.20 42.01
N VAL A 556 -26.85 -3.04 42.48
CA VAL A 556 -26.47 -3.32 43.89
C VAL A 556 -27.06 -2.29 44.87
N ALA A 557 -27.19 -1.02 44.47
CA ALA A 557 -27.83 0.03 45.25
C ALA A 557 -29.35 -0.22 45.40
N ASN A 558 -30.01 -0.72 44.36
CA ASN A 558 -31.45 -0.98 44.33
C ASN A 558 -31.85 -2.45 44.63
N ARG A 559 -30.90 -3.28 45.07
CA ARG A 559 -31.08 -4.73 45.35
C ARG A 559 -32.28 -5.09 46.24
N ASP A 560 -32.71 -4.17 47.10
CA ASP A 560 -33.82 -4.34 48.04
C ASP A 560 -35.19 -4.06 47.39
N ALA A 561 -35.23 -3.31 46.28
CA ALA A 561 -36.41 -3.15 45.42
C ALA A 561 -36.65 -4.38 44.51
N ILE A 562 -35.60 -5.19 44.28
CA ILE A 562 -35.66 -6.39 43.44
C ILE A 562 -36.31 -7.54 44.24
N LYS A 563 -37.57 -7.83 43.92
CA LYS A 563 -38.42 -8.80 44.62
C LYS A 563 -38.30 -10.23 44.07
N GLY A 564 -38.68 -11.20 44.92
CA GLY A 564 -38.71 -12.63 44.58
C GLY A 564 -37.34 -13.30 44.55
N LYS A 565 -37.32 -14.59 44.18
CA LYS A 565 -36.16 -15.49 44.36
C LYS A 565 -34.87 -15.01 43.68
N VAL A 566 -34.96 -14.29 42.56
CA VAL A 566 -33.78 -13.71 41.89
C VAL A 566 -33.17 -12.55 42.68
N GLY A 567 -33.98 -11.73 43.34
CA GLY A 567 -33.49 -10.64 44.21
C GLY A 567 -32.94 -11.15 45.55
N GLU A 568 -33.51 -12.23 46.09
CA GLU A 568 -32.92 -12.97 47.21
C GLU A 568 -31.53 -13.52 46.83
N ASN A 569 -31.42 -14.15 45.66
CA ASN A 569 -30.14 -14.70 45.19
C ASN A 569 -29.09 -13.60 44.94
N LEU A 570 -29.48 -12.43 44.42
CA LEU A 570 -28.61 -11.26 44.30
C LEU A 570 -28.07 -10.83 45.67
N ARG A 571 -28.97 -10.59 46.65
CA ARG A 571 -28.60 -10.16 48.00
C ARG A 571 -27.74 -11.18 48.75
N ALA A 572 -27.92 -12.48 48.47
CA ALA A 572 -27.17 -13.57 49.10
C ALA A 572 -25.85 -13.94 48.40
N ASN A 573 -25.46 -13.29 47.29
CA ASN A 573 -24.25 -13.62 46.53
C ASN A 573 -23.46 -12.36 46.08
N LEU A 574 -23.55 -11.23 46.80
CA LEU A 574 -22.86 -9.99 46.46
C LEU A 574 -21.33 -10.16 46.37
N ASP A 575 -20.71 -10.97 47.24
CA ASP A 575 -19.26 -11.21 47.19
C ASP A 575 -18.84 -11.99 45.92
N LYS A 576 -19.70 -12.91 45.45
CA LYS A 576 -19.50 -13.63 44.18
C LYS A 576 -19.75 -12.74 42.96
N LEU A 577 -20.58 -11.70 43.10
CA LEU A 577 -20.78 -10.70 42.06
C LEU A 577 -19.55 -9.84 41.87
N GLU A 578 -18.92 -9.40 42.97
CA GLU A 578 -17.65 -8.68 42.93
C GLU A 578 -16.51 -9.55 42.39
N LEU A 579 -16.47 -10.84 42.78
CA LEU A 579 -15.56 -11.81 42.18
C LEU A 579 -15.79 -11.97 40.67
N SER A 580 -17.04 -12.14 40.24
CA SER A 580 -17.39 -12.28 38.82
C SER A 580 -17.04 -11.03 38.02
N ARG A 581 -17.27 -9.83 38.59
CA ARG A 581 -16.87 -8.54 38.01
C ARG A 581 -15.35 -8.47 37.82
N ARG A 582 -14.57 -8.86 38.84
CA ARG A 582 -13.10 -8.91 38.78
C ARG A 582 -12.53 -9.95 37.81
N LEU A 583 -13.28 -11.01 37.49
CA LEU A 583 -12.88 -12.02 36.49
C LEU A 583 -13.11 -11.50 35.07
N VAL A 584 -14.30 -10.98 34.78
CA VAL A 584 -14.67 -10.43 33.46
C VAL A 584 -13.88 -9.16 33.13
N GLN A 585 -13.45 -8.38 34.12
CA GLN A 585 -12.68 -7.17 33.88
C GLN A 585 -11.30 -7.48 33.28
N LEU A 586 -11.11 -7.10 32.01
CA LEU A 586 -9.81 -7.15 31.34
C LEU A 586 -8.88 -6.05 31.85
N LYS A 587 -7.58 -6.35 31.94
CA LYS A 587 -6.54 -5.35 32.19
C LYS A 587 -6.31 -4.51 30.92
N ALA A 588 -6.42 -3.20 31.06
CA ALA A 588 -5.96 -2.22 30.07
C ALA A 588 -4.86 -1.36 30.74
N ASP A 589 -3.72 -1.98 31.02
CA ASP A 589 -2.74 -1.52 32.01
C ASP A 589 -1.49 -0.88 31.35
N PRO A 590 -1.20 0.41 31.59
CA PRO A 590 0.02 1.07 31.11
C PRO A 590 1.34 0.48 31.64
N ALA A 591 1.35 -0.25 32.75
CA ALA A 591 2.56 -0.94 33.23
C ALA A 591 2.85 -2.21 32.41
N LEU A 592 1.79 -2.94 32.04
CA LEU A 592 1.89 -4.10 31.14
C LEU A 592 2.45 -3.69 29.76
N VAL A 593 2.14 -2.48 29.30
CA VAL A 593 2.74 -1.89 28.09
C VAL A 593 4.27 -1.84 28.21
N GLU A 594 4.82 -1.40 29.34
CA GLU A 594 6.26 -1.23 29.46
C GLU A 594 6.98 -2.58 29.45
N GLU A 595 6.46 -3.59 30.16
CA GLU A 595 6.98 -4.96 30.11
C GLU A 595 6.87 -5.58 28.70
N ILE A 596 5.75 -5.35 28.00
CA ILE A 596 5.56 -5.74 26.59
C ILE A 596 6.61 -5.07 25.69
N CYS A 597 6.82 -3.77 25.87
CA CYS A 597 7.69 -2.96 25.01
C CYS A 597 9.20 -3.18 25.26
N GLN A 598 9.56 -3.55 26.49
CA GLN A 598 10.91 -3.91 26.90
C GLN A 598 11.27 -5.35 26.49
N ARG A 599 10.38 -6.34 26.70
CA ARG A 599 10.66 -7.74 26.33
C ARG A 599 10.52 -8.02 24.83
N PHE A 600 9.56 -7.39 24.15
CA PHE A 600 9.47 -7.41 22.70
C PHE A 600 9.71 -6.01 22.17
N SER A 601 10.95 -5.77 21.72
CA SER A 601 11.48 -4.47 21.31
C SER A 601 10.47 -3.65 20.51
N PHE A 602 9.79 -2.71 21.17
CA PHE A 602 8.81 -1.82 20.55
C PHE A 602 9.52 -0.75 19.73
N ASN A 603 10.07 -1.20 18.61
CA ASN A 603 10.92 -0.43 17.73
C ASN A 603 10.18 0.88 17.37
N PRO A 604 10.72 2.09 17.66
CA PRO A 604 9.98 3.34 17.45
C PRO A 604 9.51 3.56 16.00
N GLN A 605 10.10 2.84 15.04
CA GLN A 605 9.66 2.80 13.65
C GLN A 605 8.32 2.06 13.44
N ILE A 606 7.79 1.32 14.42
CA ILE A 606 6.45 0.71 14.36
C ILE A 606 5.38 1.81 14.44
N LYS A 607 5.55 2.83 15.29
CA LYS A 607 4.68 4.03 15.27
C LYS A 607 4.71 4.73 13.90
N ALA A 608 5.84 4.71 13.20
CA ALA A 608 5.94 5.21 11.82
C ALA A 608 5.39 4.23 10.74
N ARG A 609 5.33 2.92 11.04
CA ARG A 609 4.83 1.86 10.14
C ARG A 609 3.31 1.74 10.20
N MET A 610 2.73 1.80 11.40
CA MET A 610 1.28 1.86 11.64
C MET A 610 0.60 3.01 10.88
N LEU A 611 1.33 4.13 10.71
CA LEU A 611 0.87 5.29 9.95
C LEU A 611 0.98 5.13 8.41
N ARG A 612 1.58 4.06 7.86
CA ARG A 612 2.02 4.03 6.44
C ARG A 612 1.98 2.69 5.69
N SER A 613 1.88 1.51 6.32
CA SER A 613 2.19 0.25 5.62
C SER A 613 1.01 -0.48 4.96
N LYS A 614 0.69 -0.14 3.71
CA LYS A 614 0.10 -1.09 2.75
C LYS A 614 1.18 -2.05 2.25
N ALA A 615 1.11 -3.32 2.66
CA ALA A 615 1.96 -4.40 2.14
C ALA A 615 1.22 -5.77 2.19
N PRO A 616 1.47 -6.72 1.28
CA PRO A 616 0.69 -7.96 1.17
C PRO A 616 0.99 -9.02 2.25
N ALA A 617 0.35 -10.19 2.12
CA ALA A 617 0.64 -11.42 2.85
C ALA A 617 1.01 -12.55 1.86
N GLY A 618 1.69 -13.60 2.34
CA GLY A 618 1.72 -14.89 1.63
C GLY A 618 3.10 -15.54 1.43
N ALA A 619 3.72 -16.04 2.50
CA ALA A 619 4.70 -17.13 2.41
C ALA A 619 4.76 -17.88 3.77
N ALA A 620 4.60 -19.20 3.76
CA ALA A 620 4.77 -20.04 4.94
C ALA A 620 6.12 -20.75 4.87
N VAL A 621 7.00 -20.51 5.84
CA VAL A 621 8.38 -21.02 5.85
C VAL A 621 8.47 -22.20 6.83
N LYS A 622 8.97 -23.35 6.35
CA LYS A 622 9.43 -24.43 7.24
C LYS A 622 10.77 -24.05 7.87
N ALA A 623 10.97 -24.37 9.14
CA ALA A 623 12.32 -24.47 9.69
C ALA A 623 13.06 -25.61 8.99
N VAL A 624 14.29 -25.35 8.54
CA VAL A 624 15.09 -26.27 7.72
C VAL A 624 16.55 -26.19 8.17
N ALA A 625 17.22 -27.34 8.26
CA ALA A 625 18.63 -27.41 8.64
C ALA A 625 19.53 -26.77 7.58
N ALA A 626 20.37 -25.82 7.99
CA ALA A 626 21.25 -25.06 7.11
C ALA A 626 22.72 -25.46 7.31
N GLU A 627 23.32 -26.04 6.27
CA GLU A 627 24.73 -26.41 6.23
C GLU A 627 25.54 -25.26 5.61
N ARG A 628 26.62 -24.82 6.27
CA ARG A 628 27.49 -23.73 5.79
C ARG A 628 28.64 -24.33 4.98
N LEU A 629 28.66 -24.04 3.69
CA LEU A 629 29.74 -24.35 2.76
C LEU A 629 30.74 -23.19 2.79
N ALA A 630 32.01 -23.47 3.05
CA ALA A 630 33.04 -22.46 3.28
C ALA A 630 34.36 -22.72 2.54
N ALA A 631 34.65 -23.97 2.16
CA ALA A 631 35.88 -24.37 1.47
C ALA A 631 35.59 -25.05 0.12
N ALA A 632 36.56 -25.00 -0.80
CA ALA A 632 36.46 -25.59 -2.13
C ALA A 632 36.08 -27.10 -2.16
N ALA A 633 36.38 -27.84 -1.09
CA ALA A 633 36.00 -29.25 -0.94
C ALA A 633 34.47 -29.44 -0.82
N ASP A 634 33.79 -28.52 -0.14
CA ASP A 634 32.37 -28.63 0.21
C ASP A 634 31.47 -28.57 -1.02
N PHE A 635 31.87 -27.83 -2.07
CA PHE A 635 31.07 -27.67 -3.29
C PHE A 635 30.90 -28.97 -4.09
N ALA A 636 31.83 -29.93 -3.96
CA ALA A 636 31.68 -31.25 -4.56
C ALA A 636 30.61 -32.09 -3.84
N GLN A 637 30.45 -31.92 -2.53
CA GLN A 637 29.38 -32.52 -1.73
C GLN A 637 28.05 -31.80 -1.99
N ALA A 638 28.04 -30.46 -2.02
CA ALA A 638 26.87 -29.66 -2.37
C ALA A 638 26.29 -30.01 -3.75
N ALA A 639 27.14 -30.23 -4.75
CA ALA A 639 26.72 -30.64 -6.09
C ALA A 639 26.02 -32.01 -6.10
N ARG A 640 26.43 -32.94 -5.21
CA ARG A 640 25.74 -34.23 -5.01
C ARG A 640 24.43 -34.07 -4.23
N LEU A 641 24.40 -33.21 -3.21
CA LEU A 641 23.22 -32.94 -2.40
C LEU A 641 22.08 -32.27 -3.18
N LEU A 642 22.42 -31.50 -4.22
CA LEU A 642 21.49 -30.86 -5.17
C LEU A 642 21.17 -31.74 -6.40
N GLN A 643 21.82 -32.89 -6.56
CA GLN A 643 21.68 -33.74 -7.74
C GLN A 643 20.29 -34.38 -7.79
N GLY A 644 19.55 -34.11 -8.87
CA GLY A 644 18.18 -34.60 -9.05
C GLY A 644 17.10 -33.72 -8.43
N ALA A 645 17.45 -32.59 -7.81
CA ALA A 645 16.45 -31.59 -7.40
C ALA A 645 15.74 -31.02 -8.64
N ALA A 646 14.40 -31.05 -8.65
CA ALA A 646 13.60 -30.44 -9.72
C ALA A 646 13.40 -28.93 -9.51
N ARG A 647 13.33 -28.49 -8.24
CA ARG A 647 13.11 -27.09 -7.85
C ARG A 647 13.96 -26.72 -6.63
N LEU A 648 14.52 -25.52 -6.64
CA LEU A 648 15.28 -24.92 -5.52
C LEU A 648 14.66 -23.58 -5.11
N GLY A 649 14.70 -23.26 -3.82
CA GLY A 649 14.61 -21.89 -3.32
C GLY A 649 15.98 -21.21 -3.35
N VAL A 650 16.07 -19.92 -3.67
CA VAL A 650 17.34 -19.16 -3.68
C VAL A 650 17.15 -17.76 -3.11
N ALA A 651 18.08 -17.32 -2.26
CA ALA A 651 18.18 -15.94 -1.77
C ALA A 651 19.65 -15.49 -1.76
N ALA A 652 19.94 -14.23 -2.12
CA ALA A 652 21.31 -13.72 -2.19
C ALA A 652 21.52 -12.49 -1.30
N ALA A 653 22.70 -12.39 -0.69
CA ALA A 653 23.24 -11.11 -0.23
C ALA A 653 24.08 -10.50 -1.35
N LEU A 654 23.90 -9.21 -1.62
CA LEU A 654 24.59 -8.47 -2.67
C LEU A 654 25.58 -7.48 -2.08
N THR A 655 26.68 -7.23 -2.78
CA THR A 655 27.64 -6.19 -2.40
C THR A 655 27.01 -4.78 -2.49
N PRO A 656 27.40 -3.84 -1.61
CA PRO A 656 27.02 -2.43 -1.76
C PRO A 656 27.61 -1.84 -3.06
N GLY A 657 26.78 -1.14 -3.84
CA GLY A 657 27.19 -0.57 -5.12
C GLY A 657 26.06 0.12 -5.86
N ASP A 658 26.33 0.54 -7.09
CA ASP A 658 25.31 0.96 -8.05
C ASP A 658 24.57 -0.24 -8.63
N ALA A 659 23.39 -0.02 -9.23
CA ALA A 659 22.54 -1.11 -9.71
C ALA A 659 23.21 -1.98 -10.80
N CYS A 660 24.15 -1.40 -11.55
CA CYS A 660 24.89 -2.10 -12.62
C CYS A 660 26.14 -2.84 -12.12
N GLY A 661 26.72 -2.48 -10.98
CA GLY A 661 27.97 -3.04 -10.46
C GLY A 661 27.82 -4.00 -9.27
N LYS A 662 26.61 -4.22 -8.74
CA LYS A 662 26.35 -5.22 -7.69
C LYS A 662 26.90 -6.60 -8.07
N LYS A 663 27.53 -7.28 -7.12
CA LYS A 663 28.08 -8.65 -7.21
C LYS A 663 27.53 -9.51 -6.08
N ILE A 664 27.61 -10.83 -6.22
CA ILE A 664 27.15 -11.73 -5.15
C ILE A 664 28.16 -11.69 -3.99
N ALA A 665 27.63 -11.50 -2.78
CA ALA A 665 28.36 -11.56 -1.51
C ALA A 665 28.13 -12.90 -0.79
N SER A 666 26.91 -13.44 -0.84
CA SER A 666 26.62 -14.83 -0.48
C SER A 666 25.30 -15.30 -1.10
N LEU A 667 25.10 -16.61 -1.12
CA LEU A 667 23.89 -17.25 -1.65
C LEU A 667 23.40 -18.33 -0.66
N ALA A 668 22.12 -18.28 -0.29
CA ALA A 668 21.43 -19.38 0.34
C ALA A 668 20.63 -20.15 -0.71
N ILE A 669 20.79 -21.47 -0.76
CA ILE A 669 20.05 -22.40 -1.61
C ILE A 669 19.21 -23.29 -0.69
N TYR A 670 17.93 -23.49 -1.02
CA TYR A 670 16.94 -24.16 -0.18
C TYR A 670 16.22 -25.28 -0.95
N MET A 671 15.91 -26.37 -0.26
CA MET A 671 15.01 -27.45 -0.70
C MET A 671 13.99 -27.73 0.41
N GLU A 672 12.97 -28.57 0.15
CA GLU A 672 11.86 -28.78 1.10
C GLU A 672 12.25 -29.35 2.49
N ASP A 673 13.49 -29.82 2.61
CA ASP A 673 14.06 -30.53 3.76
C ASP A 673 15.43 -29.99 4.25
N ARG A 674 16.23 -29.34 3.39
CA ARG A 674 17.62 -28.90 3.69
C ARG A 674 17.97 -27.56 3.02
N ALA A 675 18.91 -26.82 3.61
CA ALA A 675 19.44 -25.58 3.05
C ALA A 675 20.98 -25.57 3.06
N LEU A 676 21.57 -24.88 2.09
CA LEU A 676 23.00 -24.73 1.87
C LEU A 676 23.35 -23.24 1.80
N TYR A 677 24.34 -22.80 2.56
CA TYR A 677 24.84 -21.42 2.51
C TYR A 677 26.23 -21.35 1.87
N VAL A 678 26.36 -20.56 0.80
CA VAL A 678 27.58 -20.33 0.03
C VAL A 678 28.08 -18.91 0.30
N ALA A 679 29.22 -18.77 0.95
CA ALA A 679 29.91 -17.48 1.08
C ALA A 679 30.71 -17.16 -0.20
N LEU A 680 30.69 -15.90 -0.64
CA LEU A 680 31.39 -15.44 -1.86
C LEU A 680 32.23 -14.18 -1.63
N ALA A 681 31.92 -13.37 -0.62
CA ALA A 681 32.68 -12.18 -0.20
C ALA A 681 33.23 -12.35 1.24
N PRO A 682 34.35 -11.68 1.58
CA PRO A 682 35.02 -11.83 2.87
C PRO A 682 34.18 -11.36 4.04
N ILE A 683 34.36 -12.04 5.18
CA ILE A 683 34.11 -11.49 6.51
C ILE A 683 35.49 -11.24 7.12
N GLU A 684 36.05 -10.07 6.78
CA GLU A 684 37.38 -9.59 7.17
C GLU A 684 38.57 -10.46 6.66
N GLU A 685 39.79 -10.15 7.10
CA GLU A 685 41.01 -10.27 6.29
C GLU A 685 41.70 -11.65 6.31
N GLU A 686 41.61 -12.42 5.21
CA GLU A 686 42.40 -13.64 5.01
C GLU A 686 42.77 -13.87 3.53
N LYS A 687 43.92 -14.50 3.25
CA LYS A 687 44.60 -14.43 1.93
C LYS A 687 44.19 -15.48 0.89
N ASP A 688 43.65 -16.63 1.28
CA ASP A 688 43.40 -17.74 0.34
C ASP A 688 42.06 -17.68 -0.42
N GLN A 689 41.12 -16.83 0.03
CA GLN A 689 39.71 -16.81 -0.40
C GLN A 689 39.46 -16.56 -1.91
N ALA A 690 40.49 -16.15 -2.67
CA ALA A 690 40.41 -16.01 -4.12
C ALA A 690 40.18 -17.36 -4.85
N ALA A 691 40.70 -18.47 -4.29
CA ALA A 691 40.46 -19.81 -4.81
C ALA A 691 39.00 -20.24 -4.57
N ASP A 692 38.49 -20.03 -3.35
CA ASP A 692 37.14 -20.42 -2.98
C ASP A 692 36.07 -19.62 -3.71
N ARG A 693 36.24 -18.29 -3.90
CA ARG A 693 35.31 -17.50 -4.75
C ARG A 693 35.25 -18.06 -6.18
N LYS A 694 36.39 -18.47 -6.75
CA LYS A 694 36.44 -19.08 -8.09
C LYS A 694 35.77 -20.46 -8.12
N ALA A 695 35.95 -21.28 -7.09
CA ALA A 695 35.29 -22.59 -6.96
C ALA A 695 33.77 -22.45 -6.80
N ALA A 696 33.32 -21.52 -5.94
CA ALA A 696 31.91 -21.22 -5.70
C ALA A 696 31.21 -20.69 -6.97
N LEU A 697 31.82 -19.75 -7.70
CA LEU A 697 31.27 -19.27 -8.98
C LEU A 697 31.22 -20.39 -10.04
N ALA A 698 32.23 -21.24 -10.13
CA ALA A 698 32.21 -22.39 -11.04
C ALA A 698 31.15 -23.44 -10.68
N PHE A 699 30.86 -23.62 -9.39
CA PHE A 699 29.74 -24.43 -8.89
C PHE A 699 28.39 -23.81 -9.28
N LEU A 700 28.21 -22.50 -9.07
CA LEU A 700 26.97 -21.80 -9.45
C LEU A 700 26.73 -21.84 -10.96
N THR A 701 27.76 -21.63 -11.80
CA THR A 701 27.63 -21.77 -13.26
C THR A 701 27.15 -23.16 -13.67
N LYS A 702 27.65 -24.23 -13.04
CA LYS A 702 27.20 -25.60 -13.32
C LYS A 702 25.77 -25.87 -12.86
N LEU A 703 25.38 -25.32 -11.71
CA LEU A 703 24.02 -25.47 -11.16
C LEU A 703 22.99 -24.73 -12.02
N LEU A 704 23.30 -23.49 -12.39
CA LEU A 704 22.38 -22.59 -13.10
C LEU A 704 22.32 -22.85 -14.61
N ALA A 705 23.25 -23.63 -15.18
CA ALA A 705 23.19 -24.10 -16.56
C ALA A 705 22.17 -25.25 -16.79
N ASN A 706 21.53 -25.77 -15.75
CA ASN A 706 20.54 -26.85 -15.89
C ASN A 706 19.15 -26.31 -16.26
N GLU A 707 18.82 -26.30 -17.56
CA GLU A 707 17.51 -25.88 -18.11
C GLU A 707 16.28 -26.61 -17.53
N LYS A 708 16.48 -27.78 -16.93
CA LYS A 708 15.41 -28.58 -16.28
C LYS A 708 15.20 -28.23 -14.81
N LEU A 709 16.04 -27.37 -14.25
CA LEU A 709 15.96 -26.90 -12.87
C LEU A 709 15.02 -25.68 -12.78
N GLU A 710 14.09 -25.71 -11.84
CA GLU A 710 13.30 -24.55 -11.46
C GLU A 710 13.91 -23.85 -10.23
N ILE A 711 13.90 -22.53 -10.21
CA ILE A 711 14.51 -21.72 -9.15
C ILE A 711 13.51 -20.66 -8.70
N CYS A 712 13.04 -20.75 -7.46
CA CYS A 712 12.17 -19.76 -6.82
C CYS A 712 13.03 -18.83 -5.97
N ALA A 713 13.00 -17.52 -6.24
CA ALA A 713 13.74 -16.53 -5.48
C ALA A 713 12.90 -15.27 -5.22
N PHE A 714 13.18 -14.55 -4.14
CA PHE A 714 12.57 -13.25 -3.88
C PHE A 714 13.51 -12.14 -4.36
N GLY A 715 13.05 -11.29 -5.29
CA GLY A 715 13.89 -10.31 -5.96
C GLY A 715 14.85 -10.95 -6.97
N ALA A 716 14.42 -12.03 -7.62
CA ALA A 716 15.22 -12.87 -8.52
C ALA A 716 16.03 -12.06 -9.54
N LYS A 717 15.45 -10.96 -10.03
CA LYS A 717 16.10 -10.00 -10.93
C LYS A 717 17.41 -9.40 -10.39
N GLU A 718 17.47 -8.94 -9.14
CA GLU A 718 18.72 -8.38 -8.59
C GLU A 718 19.81 -9.47 -8.45
N ILE A 719 19.39 -10.70 -8.13
CA ILE A 719 20.27 -11.87 -8.04
C ILE A 719 20.86 -12.20 -9.42
N LEU A 720 20.03 -12.20 -10.47
CA LEU A 720 20.47 -12.47 -11.85
C LEU A 720 21.47 -11.45 -12.38
N HIS A 721 21.24 -10.16 -12.16
CA HIS A 721 22.21 -9.13 -12.55
C HIS A 721 23.54 -9.27 -11.79
N ALA A 722 23.49 -9.57 -10.48
CA ALA A 722 24.69 -9.77 -9.69
C ALA A 722 25.47 -11.05 -10.06
N LEU A 723 24.77 -12.13 -10.45
CA LEU A 723 25.37 -13.34 -11.03
C LEU A 723 26.07 -13.05 -12.36
N ALA A 724 25.40 -12.33 -13.27
CA ALA A 724 25.97 -11.95 -14.56
C ALA A 724 27.23 -11.06 -14.39
N ASN A 725 27.22 -10.16 -13.41
CA ASN A 725 28.37 -9.31 -13.05
C ASN A 725 29.56 -10.10 -12.43
N ASP A 726 29.33 -11.33 -11.98
CA ASP A 726 30.36 -12.30 -11.59
C ASP A 726 30.64 -13.36 -12.67
N GLY A 727 30.11 -13.18 -13.89
CA GLY A 727 30.35 -14.06 -15.04
C GLY A 727 29.50 -15.33 -15.06
N VAL A 728 28.46 -15.39 -14.23
CA VAL A 728 27.58 -16.56 -14.11
C VAL A 728 26.28 -16.33 -14.89
N ALA A 729 26.12 -17.03 -16.01
CA ALA A 729 24.88 -17.08 -16.77
C ALA A 729 23.93 -18.16 -16.20
N ALA A 730 22.62 -17.90 -16.25
CA ALA A 730 21.58 -18.85 -15.87
C ALA A 730 20.75 -19.27 -17.09
N ALA A 731 20.57 -20.58 -17.26
CA ALA A 731 19.68 -21.21 -18.24
C ALA A 731 18.52 -21.97 -17.54
N ALA A 732 18.62 -22.20 -16.23
CA ALA A 732 17.54 -22.69 -15.39
C ALA A 732 16.29 -21.79 -15.44
N LYS A 733 15.11 -22.36 -15.22
CA LYS A 733 13.84 -21.62 -15.18
C LYS A 733 13.72 -20.89 -13.85
N ILE A 734 13.41 -19.60 -13.89
CA ILE A 734 13.41 -18.75 -12.69
C ILE A 734 12.00 -18.20 -12.44
N HIS A 735 11.61 -18.20 -11.17
CA HIS A 735 10.34 -17.70 -10.65
C HIS A 735 10.66 -16.66 -9.56
N ASP A 736 10.27 -15.41 -9.78
CA ASP A 736 10.19 -14.41 -8.71
C ASP A 736 8.92 -14.71 -7.89
N VAL A 737 9.04 -14.92 -6.58
CA VAL A 737 7.97 -15.37 -5.65
C VAL A 737 7.60 -14.34 -4.59
#